data_AF-A0AA50Q433-F1
#
_entry.id   AF-A0AA50Q433-F1
#
_cell.length_a   1.000
_cell.length_b   1.000
_cell.length_c   1.000
_cell.angle_alpha   90.00
_cell.angle_beta   90.00
_cell.angle_gamma   90.00
#
_symmetry.space_group_name_H-M   'P 1'
#
loop_
_entity.id
_entity.type
_entity.pdbx_description
1 polymer ?
#
loop_
_entity_poly.entity_id
_entity_poly.type
_entity_poly.pdbx_seq_one_letter_code
_entity_poly.pdbx_strand_id
1 'polypeptide(L)'
;MGIFEHYQKRYEQKLDEEYSLQEFLDICKGDRSAYMSASERLLLAIGEAEVIDTAKNPTLSRIFSNRLISRYPAFKDFFGMEDAIEQIVAYLKHSAQGLEESKQILYLLGPVGGGKSSLAEKLKALMQKVPIYILSANGVRSPVNDHPFCLFDVEEDGQLLKDEFNIPNRYLKTIMSPWAVKRLHEFGGDISKFRVVKVFPSILDQVAIAKTEPGDENNQDISSLVGKVDIRQLEHFSQDDPDAYAYSGALCRANQGVMEFVEMFKAPIKVLHPLLTATQEGNYNGTEGLSALPYSGIILAHSNESEWSTFKNNKNNEAFLDRVYIVKVPYCLRVSEELQIYQKLLINSELSKAPCAPGTLETLAQFSVLSRIKPPENSSIYSKMRVYDGESLKDTDPKAKSYQEYRDYAGVDEGMNGLSTRFAFKILSRVFNFDHSEIAANPVHLFYVLERQIEQEQFPGDTAERYLEFLKGYLIPKYVEFIGKEIQTAYLESYSEYGQNIFDRYVTYADFWIQDQEYRDPETGQLFDRAALNAELEKIEKPAGISNPKDFRNEIVNFVLRARANHEGNNPLWTSYEKLRTVIEKKMFSNTEDLLPVISFNAKTSNDDQRKHDDFVNRMMEKGYTKKQVRLLSEWYLRVRKSS
;
A
#
# COMPACT_ATOMS: atom_id res chain seq x y z
N MET A 1 21.88 19.94 17.64
CA MET A 1 21.00 19.43 18.72
C MET A 1 21.06 17.92 18.68
N GLY A 2 21.52 17.28 19.75
CA GLY A 2 21.66 15.81 19.81
C GLY A 2 20.31 15.10 19.99
N ILE A 3 20.27 13.77 19.82
CA ILE A 3 19.03 12.98 19.98
C ILE A 3 18.45 13.07 21.40
N PHE A 4 19.30 13.11 22.43
CA PHE A 4 18.89 13.19 23.83
C PHE A 4 18.23 14.54 24.15
N GLU A 5 18.84 15.65 23.74
CA GLU A 5 18.27 17.00 23.90
C GLU A 5 16.95 17.14 23.14
N HIS A 6 16.87 16.59 21.92
CA HIS A 6 15.64 16.61 21.12
C HIS A 6 14.52 15.83 21.80
N TYR A 7 14.82 14.66 22.38
CA TYR A 7 13.86 13.88 23.14
C TYR A 7 13.40 14.62 24.39
N GLN A 8 14.33 15.18 25.16
CA GLN A 8 14.03 15.95 26.37
C GLN A 8 13.12 17.15 26.06
N LYS A 9 13.45 17.94 25.03
CA LYS A 9 12.61 19.06 24.60
C LYS A 9 11.21 18.61 24.17
N ARG A 10 11.10 17.48 23.46
CA ARG A 10 9.80 16.91 23.07
C ARG A 10 8.99 16.43 24.28
N TYR A 11 9.65 15.89 25.30
CA TYR A 11 9.01 15.49 26.55
C TYR A 11 8.51 16.72 27.33
N GLU A 12 9.36 17.75 27.47
CA GLU A 12 9.03 19.02 28.12
C GLU A 12 7.84 19.73 27.45
N GLN A 13 7.77 19.70 26.12
CA GLN A 13 6.63 20.24 25.34
C GLN A 13 5.31 19.50 25.56
N LYS A 14 5.35 18.28 26.10
CA LYS A 14 4.18 17.44 26.36
C LYS A 14 3.82 17.41 27.84
N LEU A 15 4.51 18.18 28.67
CA LEU A 15 4.20 18.26 30.09
C LEU A 15 2.86 18.94 30.35
N ASP A 16 2.34 18.57 31.52
CA ASP A 16 1.22 19.14 32.22
C ASP A 16 1.16 20.66 32.22
N GLU A 17 0.29 21.30 31.44
CA GLU A 17 -0.01 22.73 31.61
C GLU A 17 -1.35 22.87 32.36
N GLU A 18 -1.33 23.52 33.52
CA GLU A 18 -2.51 23.73 34.36
C GLU A 18 -2.96 25.19 34.33
N TYR A 19 -4.28 25.39 34.26
CA TYR A 19 -4.96 26.66 34.11
C TYR A 19 -6.09 26.77 35.13
N SER A 20 -6.43 27.98 35.54
CA SER A 20 -7.74 28.28 36.12
C SER A 20 -8.84 28.15 35.06
N LEU A 21 -10.09 27.99 35.51
CA LEU A 21 -11.24 27.96 34.60
C LEU A 21 -11.36 29.25 33.77
N GLN A 22 -11.06 30.40 34.38
CA GLN A 22 -11.07 31.70 33.69
C GLN A 22 -10.00 31.77 32.59
N GLU A 23 -8.76 31.38 32.89
CA GLU A 23 -7.68 31.35 31.89
C GLU A 23 -8.02 30.41 30.73
N PHE A 24 -8.66 29.27 31.01
CA PHE A 24 -9.15 28.37 29.96
C PHE A 24 -10.22 29.02 29.07
N LEU A 25 -11.20 29.72 29.65
CA LEU A 25 -12.21 30.46 28.87
C LEU A 25 -11.59 31.57 28.02
N ASP A 26 -10.58 32.27 28.55
CA ASP A 26 -9.82 33.27 27.81
C ASP A 26 -9.03 32.65 26.64
N ILE A 27 -8.47 31.45 26.82
CA ILE A 27 -7.86 30.68 25.73
C ILE A 27 -8.91 30.35 24.66
N CYS A 28 -10.10 29.90 25.05
CA CYS A 28 -11.18 29.55 24.12
C CYS A 28 -11.58 30.73 23.23
N LYS A 29 -11.52 31.96 23.76
CA LYS A 29 -11.83 33.18 23.02
C LYS A 29 -10.91 33.41 21.81
N GLY A 30 -9.63 33.06 21.93
CA GLY A 30 -8.61 33.28 20.91
C GLY A 30 -8.26 32.03 20.09
N ASP A 31 -8.45 30.83 20.65
CA ASP A 31 -8.05 29.58 20.05
C ASP A 31 -9.16 28.52 20.14
N ARG A 32 -9.81 28.28 18.99
CA ARG A 32 -10.84 27.24 18.86
C ARG A 32 -10.30 25.84 19.11
N SER A 33 -8.99 25.61 18.97
CA SER A 33 -8.38 24.28 19.21
C SER A 33 -8.60 23.79 20.64
N ALA A 34 -8.86 24.69 21.58
CA ALA A 34 -9.07 24.37 22.99
C ALA A 34 -10.35 23.56 23.28
N TYR A 35 -11.39 23.72 22.46
CA TYR A 35 -12.69 23.07 22.66
C TYR A 35 -13.16 22.29 21.42
N MET A 36 -12.24 21.94 20.53
CA MET A 36 -12.54 21.10 19.36
C MET A 36 -13.12 19.75 19.78
N SER A 37 -13.98 19.18 18.93
CA SER A 37 -14.37 17.78 19.07
C SER A 37 -13.22 16.82 18.70
N ALA A 38 -13.35 15.54 19.04
CA ALA A 38 -12.39 14.52 18.62
C ALA A 38 -12.22 14.48 17.08
N SER A 39 -13.31 14.65 16.33
CA SER A 39 -13.30 14.69 14.86
C SER A 39 -12.56 15.91 14.32
N GLU A 40 -12.76 17.08 14.91
CA GLU A 40 -12.05 18.30 14.54
C GLU A 40 -10.55 18.19 14.81
N ARG A 41 -10.15 17.61 15.95
CA ARG A 41 -8.73 17.33 16.27
C ARG A 41 -8.09 16.39 15.26
N LEU A 42 -8.77 15.32 14.86
CA LEU A 42 -8.25 14.42 13.83
C LEU A 42 -8.10 15.11 12.48
N LEU A 43 -9.08 15.92 12.06
CA LEU A 43 -8.97 16.67 10.81
C LEU A 43 -7.77 17.63 10.84
N LEU A 44 -7.58 18.35 11.95
CA LEU A 44 -6.43 19.21 12.15
C LEU A 44 -5.11 18.43 12.07
N ALA A 45 -5.05 17.24 12.67
CA ALA A 45 -3.88 16.38 12.66
C ALA A 45 -3.59 15.71 11.29
N ILE A 46 -4.64 15.39 10.53
CA ILE A 46 -4.56 14.86 9.15
C ILE A 46 -3.99 15.94 8.23
N GLY A 47 -4.43 17.19 8.41
CA GLY A 47 -4.00 18.34 7.61
C GLY A 47 -4.77 18.48 6.30
N GLU A 48 -4.31 19.42 5.47
CA GLU A 48 -4.95 19.72 4.18
C GLU A 48 -4.67 18.66 3.13
N ALA A 49 -5.62 18.51 2.20
CA ALA A 49 -5.48 17.63 1.05
C ALA A 49 -4.65 18.29 -0.04
N GLU A 50 -3.71 17.54 -0.61
CA GLU A 50 -3.10 17.86 -1.89
C GLU A 50 -4.06 17.43 -3.02
N VAL A 51 -4.54 18.40 -3.80
CA VAL A 51 -5.41 18.13 -4.94
C VAL A 51 -4.56 17.69 -6.13
N ILE A 52 -4.71 16.43 -6.54
CA ILE A 52 -3.98 15.86 -7.68
C ILE A 52 -4.88 15.91 -8.90
N ASP A 53 -4.42 16.64 -9.92
CA ASP A 53 -5.01 16.64 -11.26
C ASP A 53 -4.55 15.40 -12.03
N THR A 54 -5.42 14.39 -12.08
CA THR A 54 -5.11 13.11 -12.72
C THR A 54 -5.01 13.22 -14.25
N ALA A 55 -5.51 14.28 -14.88
CA ALA A 55 -5.39 14.48 -16.33
C ALA A 55 -3.94 14.72 -16.77
N LYS A 56 -3.08 15.22 -15.87
CA LYS A 56 -1.65 15.47 -16.15
C LYS A 56 -0.80 14.20 -16.19
N ASN A 57 -1.31 13.08 -15.68
CA ASN A 57 -0.60 11.81 -15.66
C ASN A 57 -1.40 10.76 -16.45
N PRO A 58 -0.89 10.21 -17.57
CA PRO A 58 -1.64 9.27 -18.41
C PRO A 58 -2.15 8.02 -17.67
N THR A 59 -1.41 7.52 -16.68
CA THR A 59 -1.81 6.35 -15.87
C THR A 59 -2.95 6.72 -14.93
N LEU A 60 -2.80 7.80 -14.16
CA LEU A 60 -3.85 8.27 -13.24
C LEU A 60 -5.10 8.71 -13.99
N SER A 61 -4.94 9.33 -15.17
CA SER A 61 -6.02 9.73 -16.06
C SER A 61 -6.93 8.55 -16.41
N ARG A 62 -6.36 7.38 -16.71
CA ARG A 62 -7.12 6.17 -17.04
C ARG A 62 -7.80 5.54 -15.83
N ILE A 63 -7.13 5.56 -14.67
CA ILE A 63 -7.65 4.97 -13.43
C ILE A 63 -8.80 5.83 -12.87
N PHE A 64 -8.63 7.14 -12.83
CA PHE A 64 -9.54 8.09 -12.17
C PHE A 64 -10.39 8.91 -13.14
N SER A 65 -10.32 8.62 -14.45
CA SER A 65 -11.11 9.32 -15.48
C SER A 65 -10.96 10.85 -15.44
N ASN A 66 -9.72 11.34 -15.32
CA ASN A 66 -9.38 12.78 -15.24
C ASN A 66 -10.02 13.54 -14.06
N ARG A 67 -10.50 12.84 -13.02
CA ARG A 67 -11.02 13.48 -11.81
C ARG A 67 -9.90 14.14 -10.99
N LEU A 68 -10.25 15.20 -10.28
CA LEU A 68 -9.40 15.71 -9.21
C LEU A 68 -9.55 14.78 -7.99
N ILE A 69 -8.43 14.28 -7.48
CA ILE A 69 -8.42 13.43 -6.28
C ILE A 69 -7.75 14.15 -5.12
N SER A 70 -8.25 13.93 -3.91
CA SER A 70 -7.67 14.48 -2.68
C SER A 70 -6.69 13.49 -2.08
N ARG A 71 -5.41 13.84 -2.00
CA ARG A 71 -4.39 13.02 -1.33
C ARG A 71 -3.95 13.68 -0.04
N TYR A 72 -4.02 12.95 1.06
CA TYR A 72 -3.65 13.45 2.39
C TYR A 72 -2.23 12.99 2.74
N PRO A 73 -1.26 13.90 2.95
CA PRO A 73 0.13 13.54 3.26
C PRO A 73 0.28 12.65 4.49
N ALA A 74 -0.63 12.78 5.45
CA ALA A 74 -0.70 11.91 6.62
C ALA A 74 -0.76 10.43 6.23
N PHE A 75 -1.40 10.08 5.11
CA PHE A 75 -1.61 8.70 4.66
C PHE A 75 -0.73 8.29 3.46
N LYS A 76 0.37 9.01 3.21
CA LYS A 76 1.26 8.75 2.06
C LYS A 76 1.77 7.30 1.93
N ASP A 77 1.87 6.58 3.05
CA ASP A 77 2.39 5.21 3.11
C ASP A 77 1.29 4.13 2.99
N PHE A 78 0.06 4.54 2.64
CA PHE A 78 -1.08 3.67 2.34
C PHE A 78 -1.33 3.73 0.83
N PHE A 79 -1.17 2.58 0.17
CA PHE A 79 -1.26 2.46 -1.29
C PHE A 79 -2.57 1.73 -1.65
N GLY A 80 -3.29 2.22 -2.66
CA GLY A 80 -4.55 1.60 -3.09
C GLY A 80 -5.75 1.86 -2.17
N MET A 81 -5.68 2.90 -1.33
CA MET A 81 -6.68 3.17 -0.28
C MET A 81 -7.31 4.56 -0.38
N GLU A 82 -7.21 5.23 -1.53
CA GLU A 82 -7.71 6.59 -1.73
C GLU A 82 -9.19 6.72 -1.37
N ASP A 83 -10.04 5.82 -1.86
CA ASP A 83 -11.48 5.82 -1.59
C ASP A 83 -11.78 5.61 -0.10
N ALA A 84 -11.05 4.70 0.57
CA ALA A 84 -11.23 4.42 1.99
C ALA A 84 -10.81 5.61 2.86
N ILE A 85 -9.68 6.24 2.52
CA ILE A 85 -9.19 7.44 3.22
C ILE A 85 -10.16 8.61 2.99
N GLU A 86 -10.67 8.78 1.77
CA GLU A 86 -11.64 9.83 1.46
C GLU A 86 -12.93 9.64 2.26
N GLN A 87 -13.46 8.41 2.37
CA GLN A 87 -14.64 8.11 3.21
C GLN A 87 -14.38 8.37 4.70
N ILE A 88 -13.20 7.99 5.23
CA ILE A 88 -12.84 8.30 6.62
C ILE A 88 -12.80 9.82 6.83
N VAL A 89 -12.17 10.57 5.93
CA VAL A 89 -12.10 12.03 6.05
C VAL A 89 -13.48 12.67 5.89
N ALA A 90 -14.34 12.14 5.00
CA ALA A 90 -15.72 12.59 4.87
C ALA A 90 -16.52 12.37 6.17
N TYR A 91 -16.43 11.17 6.76
CA TYR A 91 -17.01 10.88 8.08
C TYR A 91 -16.55 11.88 9.13
N LEU A 92 -15.23 12.14 9.21
CA LEU A 92 -14.68 13.09 10.17
C LEU A 92 -15.17 14.53 9.91
N LYS A 93 -15.27 14.96 8.65
CA LYS A 93 -15.80 16.28 8.27
C LYS A 93 -17.26 16.44 8.67
N HIS A 94 -18.11 15.48 8.37
CA HIS A 94 -19.54 15.54 8.72
C HIS A 94 -19.74 15.44 10.23
N SER A 95 -18.98 14.59 10.91
CA SER A 95 -18.95 14.48 12.37
C SER A 95 -18.50 15.79 13.04
N ALA A 96 -17.45 16.44 12.52
CA ALA A 96 -16.98 17.76 12.99
C ALA A 96 -18.01 18.89 12.80
N GLN A 97 -18.91 18.76 11.82
CA GLN A 97 -20.02 19.68 11.61
C GLN A 97 -21.20 19.43 12.56
N GLY A 98 -21.20 18.31 13.29
CA GLY A 98 -22.27 17.90 14.20
C GLY A 98 -23.44 17.22 13.49
N LEU A 99 -23.21 16.59 12.33
CA LEU A 99 -24.20 15.82 11.57
C LEU A 99 -24.36 14.39 12.14
N GLU A 100 -25.16 13.55 11.49
CA GLU A 100 -25.52 12.21 11.97
C GLU A 100 -24.30 11.31 12.19
N GLU A 101 -23.23 11.48 11.41
CA GLU A 101 -21.98 10.73 11.56
C GLU A 101 -21.33 10.90 12.94
N SER A 102 -21.62 12.01 13.66
CA SER A 102 -21.18 12.19 15.05
C SER A 102 -21.81 11.19 16.03
N LYS A 103 -22.93 10.56 15.65
CA LYS A 103 -23.67 9.56 16.42
C LYS A 103 -23.50 8.14 15.88
N GLN A 104 -22.50 7.92 15.03
CA GLN A 104 -22.25 6.62 14.41
C GLN A 104 -20.84 6.12 14.75
N ILE A 105 -20.71 4.80 14.83
CA ILE A 105 -19.45 4.09 14.96
C ILE A 105 -18.78 4.05 13.59
N LEU A 106 -17.54 4.52 13.50
CA LEU A 106 -16.73 4.37 12.29
C LEU A 106 -16.27 2.92 12.20
N TYR A 107 -16.73 2.18 11.20
CA TYR A 107 -16.45 0.75 11.08
C TYR A 107 -15.67 0.42 9.81
N LEU A 108 -14.46 -0.12 9.98
CA LEU A 108 -13.62 -0.57 8.88
C LEU A 108 -13.91 -2.05 8.56
N LEU A 109 -14.44 -2.30 7.36
CA LEU A 109 -14.76 -3.63 6.85
C LEU A 109 -13.78 -4.03 5.76
N GLY A 110 -13.21 -5.24 5.82
CA GLY A 110 -12.22 -5.67 4.83
C GLY A 110 -11.61 -7.02 5.13
N PRO A 111 -10.84 -7.60 4.21
CA PRO A 111 -10.19 -8.88 4.43
C PRO A 111 -9.03 -8.80 5.45
N VAL A 112 -8.58 -9.96 5.90
CA VAL A 112 -7.45 -10.09 6.84
C VAL A 112 -6.17 -9.60 6.18
N GLY A 113 -5.47 -8.66 6.83
CA GLY A 113 -4.28 -8.05 6.24
C GLY A 113 -4.57 -7.00 5.17
N GLY A 114 -5.82 -6.55 5.01
CA GLY A 114 -6.19 -5.42 4.14
C GLY A 114 -5.79 -4.04 4.67
N GLY A 115 -5.05 -3.94 5.78
CA GLY A 115 -4.56 -2.67 6.32
C GLY A 115 -5.51 -1.90 7.25
N LYS A 116 -6.66 -2.48 7.63
CA LYS A 116 -7.62 -1.90 8.60
C LYS A 116 -6.97 -1.47 9.91
N SER A 117 -6.26 -2.39 10.57
CA SER A 117 -5.58 -2.10 11.83
C SER A 117 -4.46 -1.06 11.64
N SER A 118 -3.79 -1.06 10.49
CA SER A 118 -2.79 -0.04 10.17
C SER A 118 -3.42 1.35 10.03
N LEU A 119 -4.62 1.47 9.44
CA LEU A 119 -5.38 2.72 9.42
C LEU A 119 -5.80 3.14 10.83
N ALA A 120 -6.29 2.22 11.66
CA ALA A 120 -6.65 2.49 13.04
C ALA A 120 -5.46 3.00 13.88
N GLU A 121 -4.31 2.32 13.79
CA GLU A 121 -3.06 2.77 14.41
C GLU A 121 -2.64 4.15 13.91
N LYS A 122 -2.81 4.43 12.62
CA LYS A 122 -2.48 5.74 12.07
C LYS A 122 -3.38 6.84 12.62
N LEU A 123 -4.69 6.61 12.73
CA LEU A 123 -5.63 7.57 13.32
C LEU A 123 -5.31 7.84 14.79
N LYS A 124 -5.02 6.78 15.59
CA LYS A 124 -4.57 6.94 16.97
C LYS A 124 -3.27 7.75 17.06
N ALA A 125 -2.30 7.47 16.18
CA ALA A 125 -1.05 8.22 16.13
C ALA A 125 -1.26 9.71 15.77
N LEU A 126 -2.25 10.02 14.92
CA LEU A 126 -2.62 11.40 14.59
C LEU A 126 -3.33 12.09 15.77
N MET A 127 -4.16 11.38 16.53
CA MET A 127 -4.84 11.94 17.71
C MET A 127 -3.84 12.43 18.77
N GLN A 128 -2.67 11.79 18.93
CA GLN A 128 -1.61 12.21 19.87
C GLN A 128 -0.94 13.55 19.51
N LYS A 129 -1.27 14.17 18.35
CA LYS A 129 -0.65 15.42 17.90
C LYS A 129 -1.36 16.68 18.41
N VAL A 130 -2.62 16.57 18.82
CA VAL A 130 -3.45 17.72 19.24
C VAL A 130 -3.89 17.50 20.68
N PRO A 131 -3.66 18.45 21.60
CA PRO A 131 -4.00 18.27 23.01
C PRO A 131 -5.52 18.31 23.26
N ILE A 132 -5.92 17.81 24.43
CA ILE A 132 -7.25 17.95 25.01
C ILE A 132 -7.16 18.74 26.31
N TYR A 133 -8.30 19.29 26.76
CA TYR A 133 -8.41 19.99 28.03
C TYR A 133 -9.29 19.18 28.96
N ILE A 134 -8.79 18.92 30.16
CA ILE A 134 -9.39 18.00 31.14
C ILE A 134 -9.61 18.74 32.45
N LEU A 135 -10.76 18.51 33.07
CA LEU A 135 -11.05 19.01 34.40
C LEU A 135 -10.14 18.34 35.46
N SER A 136 -9.63 19.13 36.40
CA SER A 136 -8.93 18.63 37.58
C SER A 136 -9.45 19.29 38.86
N ALA A 137 -9.35 18.55 39.96
CA ALA A 137 -9.76 18.97 41.29
C ALA A 137 -8.77 18.42 42.31
N ASN A 138 -8.33 19.25 43.25
CA ASN A 138 -7.40 18.86 44.32
C ASN A 138 -6.11 18.18 43.80
N GLY A 139 -5.58 18.62 42.65
CA GLY A 139 -4.38 18.04 42.02
C GLY A 139 -4.61 16.70 41.29
N VAL A 140 -5.86 16.22 41.22
CA VAL A 140 -6.23 14.98 40.54
C VAL A 140 -7.04 15.31 39.29
N ARG A 141 -6.65 14.72 38.15
CA ARG A 141 -7.38 14.85 36.88
C ARG A 141 -8.64 14.01 36.93
N SER A 142 -9.67 14.46 36.24
CA SER A 142 -10.86 13.65 36.01
C SER A 142 -10.46 12.26 35.46
N PRO A 143 -10.93 11.18 36.07
CA PRO A 143 -10.60 9.82 35.64
C PRO A 143 -11.24 9.42 34.29
N VAL A 144 -12.22 10.20 33.81
CA VAL A 144 -12.91 10.00 32.52
C VAL A 144 -12.64 11.13 31.53
N ASN A 145 -11.56 11.90 31.73
CA ASN A 145 -11.23 13.05 30.90
C ASN A 145 -12.42 14.02 30.68
N ASP A 146 -13.12 14.44 31.74
CA ASP A 146 -14.20 15.44 31.68
C ASP A 146 -13.71 16.69 30.94
N HIS A 147 -14.43 17.11 29.91
CA HIS A 147 -14.16 18.39 29.26
C HIS A 147 -14.66 19.52 30.18
N PRO A 148 -13.94 20.65 30.33
CA PRO A 148 -14.34 21.72 31.25
C PRO A 148 -15.75 22.28 31.01
N PHE A 149 -16.25 22.16 29.77
CA PHE A 149 -17.61 22.56 29.43
C PHE A 149 -18.72 21.73 30.08
N CYS A 150 -18.41 20.61 30.74
CA CYS A 150 -19.41 19.86 31.49
C CYS A 150 -19.98 20.63 32.68
N LEU A 151 -19.29 21.69 33.13
CA LEU A 151 -19.72 22.54 34.23
C LEU A 151 -20.81 23.56 33.86
N PHE A 152 -21.09 23.76 32.57
CA PHE A 152 -22.00 24.80 32.08
C PHE A 152 -23.25 24.19 31.45
N ASP A 153 -24.40 24.80 31.73
CA ASP A 153 -25.68 24.40 31.13
C ASP A 153 -25.92 25.14 29.81
N VAL A 154 -26.46 24.43 28.82
CA VAL A 154 -26.70 24.98 27.47
C VAL A 154 -27.73 26.11 27.50
N GLU A 155 -28.77 25.98 28.31
CA GLU A 155 -29.92 26.88 28.37
C GLU A 155 -29.64 28.04 29.31
N GLU A 156 -28.95 27.80 30.44
CA GLU A 156 -28.62 28.85 31.42
C GLU A 156 -27.39 29.67 31.03
N ASP A 157 -26.28 29.01 30.65
CA ASP A 157 -24.97 29.66 30.46
C ASP A 157 -24.61 29.88 28.98
N GLY A 158 -25.26 29.15 28.06
CA GLY A 158 -24.83 29.08 26.66
C GLY A 158 -24.81 30.42 25.93
N GLN A 159 -25.78 31.29 26.20
CA GLN A 159 -25.80 32.63 25.58
C GLN A 159 -24.68 33.53 26.11
N LEU A 160 -24.36 33.46 27.41
CA LEU A 160 -23.27 34.22 28.02
C LEU A 160 -21.91 33.76 27.47
N LEU A 161 -21.68 32.45 27.40
CA LEU A 161 -20.44 31.89 26.86
C LEU A 161 -20.22 32.26 25.38
N LYS A 162 -21.31 32.34 24.61
CA LYS A 162 -21.27 32.78 23.22
C LYS A 162 -20.91 34.25 23.10
N ASP A 163 -21.51 35.12 23.90
CA ASP A 163 -21.32 36.56 23.80
C ASP A 163 -19.95 37.01 24.36
N GLU A 164 -19.48 36.41 25.46
CA GLU A 164 -18.24 36.81 26.13
C GLU A 164 -16.99 36.12 25.58
N PHE A 165 -17.10 34.84 25.22
CA PHE A 165 -15.97 33.97 24.84
C PHE A 165 -16.09 33.38 23.43
N ASN A 166 -17.12 33.73 22.66
CA ASN A 166 -17.33 33.23 21.29
C ASN A 166 -17.42 31.69 21.19
N ILE A 167 -17.98 31.05 22.23
CA ILE A 167 -18.17 29.59 22.29
C ILE A 167 -19.57 29.25 21.78
N PRO A 168 -19.73 28.52 20.66
CA PRO A 168 -21.05 28.14 20.18
C PRO A 168 -21.72 27.06 21.04
N ASN A 169 -23.03 27.19 21.29
CA ASN A 169 -23.82 26.26 22.13
C ASN A 169 -23.70 24.78 21.72
N ARG A 170 -23.39 24.48 20.45
CA ARG A 170 -23.22 23.10 19.96
C ARG A 170 -22.11 22.32 20.66
N TYR A 171 -21.18 23.01 21.33
CA TYR A 171 -20.06 22.41 22.09
C TYR A 171 -20.40 22.12 23.55
N LEU A 172 -21.52 22.65 24.06
CA LEU A 172 -21.93 22.52 25.47
C LEU A 172 -22.82 21.27 25.70
N LYS A 173 -22.59 20.18 24.97
CA LYS A 173 -23.48 18.99 25.00
C LYS A 173 -23.09 17.93 26.03
N THR A 174 -22.02 18.15 26.78
CA THR A 174 -21.43 17.14 27.66
C THR A 174 -21.97 17.30 29.08
N ILE A 175 -22.22 16.18 29.75
CA ILE A 175 -22.69 16.15 31.14
C ILE A 175 -21.49 16.02 32.10
N MET A 176 -21.66 16.44 33.36
CA MET A 176 -20.68 16.14 34.39
C MET A 176 -20.62 14.63 34.67
N SER A 177 -19.42 14.07 34.80
CA SER A 177 -19.26 12.74 35.35
C SER A 177 -19.66 12.69 36.84
N PRO A 178 -19.98 11.50 37.39
CA PRO A 178 -20.23 11.33 38.82
C PRO A 178 -19.05 11.82 39.69
N TRP A 179 -17.82 11.68 39.20
CA TRP A 179 -16.63 12.22 39.85
C TRP A 179 -16.69 13.75 39.92
N ALA A 180 -16.97 14.43 38.81
CA ALA A 180 -17.09 15.89 38.76
C ALA A 180 -18.24 16.40 39.64
N VAL A 181 -19.39 15.72 39.63
CA VAL A 181 -20.54 16.04 40.50
C VAL A 181 -20.16 15.97 41.98
N LYS A 182 -19.47 14.90 42.41
CA LYS A 182 -19.00 14.78 43.79
C LYS A 182 -18.09 15.93 44.19
N ARG A 183 -17.11 16.29 43.34
CA ARG A 183 -16.20 17.42 43.61
C ARG A 183 -16.92 18.76 43.65
N LEU A 184 -17.91 18.97 42.79
CA LEU A 184 -18.72 20.19 42.81
C LEU A 184 -19.47 20.34 44.15
N HIS A 185 -20.03 19.26 44.68
CA HIS A 185 -20.66 19.26 46.00
C HIS A 185 -19.66 19.52 47.13
N GLU A 186 -18.49 18.88 47.11
CA GLU A 186 -17.39 19.15 48.06
C GLU A 186 -16.94 20.62 48.04
N PHE A 187 -17.00 21.25 46.87
CA PHE A 187 -16.65 22.65 46.67
C PHE A 187 -17.76 23.63 47.06
N GLY A 188 -18.96 23.14 47.37
CA GLY A 188 -20.13 23.95 47.70
C GLY A 188 -20.75 24.65 46.50
N GLY A 189 -20.61 24.07 45.30
CA GLY A 189 -21.07 24.66 44.04
C GLY A 189 -20.11 25.67 43.40
N ASP A 190 -18.96 25.92 44.03
CA ASP A 190 -17.96 26.87 43.52
C ASP A 190 -17.09 26.24 42.42
N ILE A 191 -17.48 26.47 41.16
CA ILE A 191 -16.74 25.96 40.00
C ILE A 191 -15.33 26.56 39.85
N SER A 192 -15.02 27.69 40.50
CA SER A 192 -13.70 28.33 40.41
C SER A 192 -12.58 27.54 41.09
N LYS A 193 -12.95 26.57 41.94
CA LYS A 193 -12.01 25.63 42.58
C LYS A 193 -11.54 24.52 41.65
N PHE A 194 -12.24 24.29 40.54
CA PHE A 194 -11.73 23.41 39.49
C PHE A 194 -10.56 24.07 38.74
N ARG A 195 -9.65 23.22 38.29
CA ARG A 195 -8.55 23.58 37.41
C ARG A 195 -8.75 22.86 36.07
N VAL A 196 -8.07 23.35 35.04
CA VAL A 196 -8.09 22.76 33.71
C VAL A 196 -6.67 22.39 33.34
N VAL A 197 -6.47 21.13 32.97
CA VAL A 197 -5.16 20.61 32.57
C VAL A 197 -5.18 20.31 31.08
N LYS A 198 -4.25 20.90 30.34
CA LYS A 198 -4.04 20.60 28.93
C LYS A 198 -3.14 19.38 28.80
N VAL A 199 -3.65 18.32 28.20
CA VAL A 199 -2.99 17.00 28.14
C VAL A 199 -2.91 16.53 26.69
N PHE A 200 -1.78 15.98 26.29
CA PHE A 200 -1.68 15.31 24.99
C PHE A 200 -2.25 13.88 25.09
N PRO A 201 -3.15 13.48 24.18
CA PRO A 201 -3.56 12.07 24.07
C PRO A 201 -2.34 11.15 23.95
N SER A 202 -2.44 9.98 24.57
CA SER A 202 -1.33 9.01 24.65
C SER A 202 -1.85 7.59 24.51
N ILE A 203 -1.29 6.85 23.55
CA ILE A 203 -1.56 5.41 23.40
C ILE A 203 -0.96 4.63 24.58
N LEU A 204 0.23 5.04 25.04
CA LEU A 204 0.98 4.32 26.08
C LEU A 204 0.36 4.51 27.46
N ASP A 205 -0.05 5.74 27.77
CA ASP A 205 -0.66 6.08 29.07
C ASP A 205 -2.18 5.89 29.08
N GLN A 206 -2.75 5.47 27.94
CA GLN A 206 -4.19 5.31 27.72
C GLN A 206 -4.99 6.57 28.08
N VAL A 207 -4.50 7.73 27.65
CA VAL A 207 -5.17 9.03 27.85
C VAL A 207 -5.83 9.45 26.55
N ALA A 208 -7.16 9.57 26.58
CA ALA A 208 -8.04 9.82 25.43
C ALA A 208 -7.94 8.78 24.29
N ILE A 209 -7.09 7.76 24.42
CA ILE A 209 -6.94 6.70 23.43
C ILE A 209 -6.99 5.37 24.18
N ALA A 210 -7.93 4.51 23.81
CA ALA A 210 -8.05 3.17 24.38
C ALA A 210 -8.28 2.14 23.27
N LYS A 211 -7.86 0.91 23.54
CA LYS A 211 -8.08 -0.24 22.67
C LYS A 211 -8.72 -1.34 23.49
N THR A 212 -9.77 -1.95 22.95
CA THR A 212 -10.44 -3.10 23.52
C THR A 212 -10.57 -4.20 22.48
N GLU A 213 -10.55 -5.44 22.95
CA GLU A 213 -10.68 -6.65 22.13
C GLU A 213 -11.77 -7.53 22.77
N PRO A 214 -12.47 -8.37 21.98
CA PRO A 214 -13.42 -9.33 22.52
C PRO A 214 -12.70 -10.31 23.45
N GLY A 215 -13.28 -10.52 24.64
CA GLY A 215 -12.91 -11.64 25.50
C GLY A 215 -13.62 -12.92 25.05
N ASP A 216 -13.39 -14.02 25.77
CA ASP A 216 -14.18 -15.25 25.57
C ASP A 216 -15.67 -14.97 25.81
N GLU A 217 -16.57 -15.53 24.99
CA GLU A 217 -18.03 -15.31 25.08
C GLU A 217 -18.60 -15.55 26.50
N ASN A 218 -17.99 -16.47 27.25
CA ASN A 218 -18.41 -16.83 28.61
C ASN A 218 -17.86 -15.90 29.70
N ASN A 219 -16.79 -15.16 29.42
CA ASN A 219 -16.04 -14.37 30.41
C ASN A 219 -15.97 -12.87 30.06
N GLN A 220 -16.52 -12.45 28.91
CA GLN A 220 -16.47 -11.06 28.52
C GLN A 220 -17.43 -10.22 29.36
N ASP A 221 -16.83 -9.46 30.27
CA ASP A 221 -17.53 -8.52 31.14
C ASP A 221 -17.60 -7.13 30.49
N ILE A 222 -18.77 -6.49 30.62
CA ILE A 222 -19.03 -5.10 30.20
C ILE A 222 -18.07 -4.11 30.87
N SER A 223 -17.49 -4.48 32.02
CA SER A 223 -16.52 -3.66 32.75
C SER A 223 -15.28 -3.29 31.94
N SER A 224 -14.92 -4.08 30.92
CA SER A 224 -13.86 -3.74 29.97
C SER A 224 -14.13 -2.45 29.19
N LEU A 225 -15.41 -2.10 28.98
CA LEU A 225 -15.84 -0.87 28.31
C LEU A 225 -16.15 0.25 29.30
N VAL A 226 -16.91 -0.06 30.35
CA VAL A 226 -17.52 0.97 31.22
C VAL A 226 -16.81 1.15 32.56
N GLY A 227 -15.99 0.20 32.99
CA GLY A 227 -15.36 0.17 34.32
C GLY A 227 -16.11 -0.70 35.33
N LYS A 228 -15.62 -0.72 36.57
CA LYS A 228 -16.19 -1.50 37.68
C LYS A 228 -15.86 -0.89 39.03
N VAL A 229 -16.63 -1.24 40.05
CA VAL A 229 -16.32 -0.90 41.44
C VAL A 229 -15.02 -1.60 41.87
N ASP A 230 -14.10 -0.85 42.51
CA ASP A 230 -12.90 -1.43 43.13
C ASP A 230 -13.24 -1.90 44.54
N ILE A 231 -13.23 -3.22 44.73
CA ILE A 231 -13.53 -3.86 46.01
C ILE A 231 -12.64 -3.32 47.15
N ARG A 232 -11.40 -2.89 46.85
CA ARG A 232 -10.48 -2.34 47.85
C ARG A 232 -10.92 -0.98 48.39
N GLN A 233 -11.68 -0.21 47.61
CA GLN A 233 -12.18 1.09 48.01
C GLN A 233 -13.47 1.00 48.84
N LEU A 234 -14.13 -0.17 48.87
CA LEU A 234 -15.37 -0.38 49.63
C LEU A 234 -15.17 -0.37 51.15
N GLU A 235 -13.93 -0.45 51.63
CA GLU A 235 -13.61 -0.19 53.05
C GLU A 235 -13.74 1.30 53.42
N HIS A 236 -13.66 2.19 52.45
CA HIS A 236 -13.63 3.65 52.65
C HIS A 236 -14.86 4.35 52.09
N PHE A 237 -15.46 3.80 51.04
CA PHE A 237 -16.56 4.42 50.28
C PHE A 237 -17.70 3.43 50.05
N SER A 238 -18.91 3.94 49.84
CA SER A 238 -20.05 3.09 49.46
C SER A 238 -19.90 2.58 48.02
N GLN A 239 -20.65 1.53 47.67
CA GLN A 239 -20.58 0.90 46.36
C GLN A 239 -20.96 1.83 45.20
N ASP A 240 -21.87 2.76 45.46
CA ASP A 240 -22.35 3.79 44.54
C ASP A 240 -21.49 5.07 44.54
N ASP A 241 -20.46 5.14 45.39
CA ASP A 241 -19.58 6.31 45.46
C ASP A 241 -18.65 6.37 44.23
N PRO A 242 -18.56 7.52 43.52
CA PRO A 242 -17.64 7.73 42.41
C PRO A 242 -16.17 7.41 42.72
N ASP A 243 -15.70 7.65 43.95
CA ASP A 243 -14.32 7.37 44.35
C ASP A 243 -14.07 5.87 44.63
N ALA A 244 -15.13 5.07 44.79
CA ALA A 244 -15.04 3.61 44.81
C ALA A 244 -14.94 2.99 43.41
N TYR A 245 -15.16 3.78 42.35
CA TYR A 245 -15.25 3.28 40.99
C TYR A 245 -13.89 3.25 40.28
N ALA A 246 -13.49 2.09 39.76
CA ALA A 246 -12.36 1.96 38.88
C ALA A 246 -12.77 2.28 37.43
N TYR A 247 -12.51 3.53 37.02
CA TYR A 247 -12.68 4.06 35.66
C TYR A 247 -11.66 3.49 34.64
N SER A 248 -11.46 2.18 34.68
CA SER A 248 -10.53 1.44 33.83
C SER A 248 -11.11 1.05 32.46
N GLY A 249 -12.41 1.26 32.25
CA GLY A 249 -13.09 0.94 31.01
C GLY A 249 -12.56 1.74 29.80
N ALA A 250 -12.60 1.12 28.62
CA ALA A 250 -12.12 1.74 27.39
C ALA A 250 -12.85 3.06 27.05
N LEU A 251 -14.17 3.15 27.32
CA LEU A 251 -14.92 4.39 27.10
C LEU A 251 -14.50 5.50 28.07
N CYS A 252 -14.18 5.15 29.33
CA CYS A 252 -13.68 6.09 30.33
C CYS A 252 -12.35 6.71 29.87
N ARG A 253 -11.42 5.85 29.46
CA ARG A 253 -10.07 6.24 29.04
C ARG A 253 -10.05 7.01 27.72
N ALA A 254 -10.94 6.66 26.79
CA ALA A 254 -10.97 7.22 25.45
C ALA A 254 -11.87 8.46 25.27
N ASN A 255 -12.54 8.93 26.32
CA ASN A 255 -13.34 10.15 26.22
C ASN A 255 -12.49 11.32 25.70
N GLN A 256 -13.09 12.17 24.88
CA GLN A 256 -12.45 13.20 24.06
C GLN A 256 -11.45 12.72 22.98
N GLY A 257 -11.24 11.42 22.78
CA GLY A 257 -10.30 10.94 21.75
C GLY A 257 -10.84 9.77 20.93
N VAL A 258 -10.12 8.64 20.88
CA VAL A 258 -10.46 7.49 20.02
C VAL A 258 -10.50 6.20 20.84
N MET A 259 -11.62 5.50 20.79
CA MET A 259 -11.76 4.14 21.30
C MET A 259 -11.73 3.15 20.13
N GLU A 260 -10.74 2.28 20.09
CA GLU A 260 -10.68 1.19 19.09
C GLU A 260 -11.28 -0.10 19.66
N PHE A 261 -12.28 -0.66 18.98
CA PHE A 261 -12.82 -1.99 19.25
C PHE A 261 -12.43 -2.94 18.11
N VAL A 262 -11.43 -3.79 18.37
CA VAL A 262 -10.98 -4.83 17.45
C VAL A 262 -11.98 -5.96 17.38
N GLU A 263 -12.34 -6.43 16.19
CA GLU A 263 -13.23 -7.58 15.98
C GLU A 263 -14.54 -7.49 16.79
N MET A 264 -15.12 -6.29 16.84
CA MET A 264 -16.25 -5.93 17.70
C MET A 264 -17.42 -6.91 17.62
N PHE A 265 -17.71 -7.47 16.44
CA PHE A 265 -18.85 -8.37 16.23
C PHE A 265 -18.64 -9.81 16.74
N LYS A 266 -17.47 -10.14 17.28
CA LYS A 266 -17.29 -11.35 18.10
C LYS A 266 -17.83 -11.18 19.52
N ALA A 267 -17.96 -9.94 20.00
CA ALA A 267 -18.47 -9.68 21.33
C ALA A 267 -19.99 -9.93 21.40
N PRO A 268 -20.50 -10.43 22.54
CA PRO A 268 -21.94 -10.56 22.75
C PRO A 268 -22.65 -9.21 22.61
N ILE A 269 -23.86 -9.19 22.02
CA ILE A 269 -24.63 -7.95 21.77
C ILE A 269 -24.82 -7.09 23.03
N LYS A 270 -24.93 -7.73 24.22
CA LYS A 270 -25.07 -7.04 25.50
C LYS A 270 -23.89 -6.13 25.83
N VAL A 271 -22.68 -6.53 25.43
CA VAL A 271 -21.45 -5.75 25.62
C VAL A 271 -21.43 -4.55 24.67
N LEU A 272 -22.16 -4.59 23.56
CA LEU A 272 -22.19 -3.50 22.58
C LEU A 272 -23.17 -2.37 22.93
N HIS A 273 -24.13 -2.60 23.83
CA HIS A 273 -25.15 -1.59 24.19
C HIS A 273 -24.58 -0.25 24.70
N PRO A 274 -23.54 -0.22 25.57
CA PRO A 274 -22.94 1.05 25.99
C PRO A 274 -22.40 1.89 24.84
N LEU A 275 -21.99 1.27 23.73
CA LEU A 275 -21.49 2.00 22.56
C LEU A 275 -22.62 2.78 21.87
N LEU A 276 -23.83 2.23 21.87
CA LEU A 276 -25.02 2.87 21.30
C LEU A 276 -25.43 4.09 22.12
N THR A 277 -25.49 3.96 23.45
CA THR A 277 -25.81 5.09 24.32
C THR A 277 -24.72 6.16 24.23
N ALA A 278 -23.44 5.75 24.24
CA ALA A 278 -22.32 6.68 24.14
C ALA A 278 -22.33 7.51 22.86
N THR A 279 -22.70 6.91 21.72
CA THR A 279 -22.79 7.62 20.43
C THR A 279 -24.08 8.43 20.29
N GLN A 280 -25.21 7.95 20.81
CA GLN A 280 -26.50 8.62 20.65
C GLN A 280 -26.73 9.76 21.64
N GLU A 281 -26.42 9.52 22.91
CA GLU A 281 -26.73 10.42 24.04
C GLU A 281 -25.51 11.21 24.51
N GLY A 282 -24.31 10.88 24.01
CA GLY A 282 -23.05 11.47 24.48
C GLY A 282 -22.69 11.05 25.90
N ASN A 283 -23.29 9.96 26.39
CA ASN A 283 -23.03 9.38 27.70
C ASN A 283 -23.37 7.88 27.75
N TYR A 284 -22.90 7.17 28.76
CA TYR A 284 -23.23 5.76 28.98
C TYR A 284 -23.28 5.46 30.47
N ASN A 285 -24.02 4.42 30.86
CA ASN A 285 -24.13 4.02 32.26
C ASN A 285 -22.94 3.14 32.68
N GLY A 286 -22.45 3.40 33.89
CA GLY A 286 -21.50 2.53 34.55
C GLY A 286 -22.14 1.23 35.04
N THR A 287 -21.33 0.42 35.71
CA THR A 287 -21.77 -0.78 36.44
C THR A 287 -22.23 -0.42 37.85
N GLU A 288 -22.98 -1.34 38.49
CA GLU A 288 -23.35 -1.26 39.91
C GLU A 288 -24.09 0.03 40.34
N GLY A 289 -24.90 0.60 39.44
CA GLY A 289 -25.77 1.75 39.77
C GLY A 289 -25.10 3.13 39.70
N LEU A 290 -23.85 3.21 39.24
CA LEU A 290 -23.19 4.49 38.98
C LEU A 290 -23.96 5.29 37.90
N SER A 291 -24.12 6.59 38.10
CA SER A 291 -24.80 7.49 37.16
C SER A 291 -24.08 7.60 35.81
N ALA A 292 -24.71 8.25 34.84
CA ALA A 292 -24.21 8.39 33.48
C ALA A 292 -22.81 9.04 33.43
N LEU A 293 -21.93 8.45 32.62
CA LEU A 293 -20.57 8.91 32.35
C LEU A 293 -20.52 9.59 30.98
N PRO A 294 -19.91 10.78 30.84
CA PRO A 294 -19.86 11.48 29.57
C PRO A 294 -18.96 10.77 28.55
N TYR A 295 -19.33 10.87 27.28
CA TYR A 295 -18.52 10.40 26.16
C TYR A 295 -18.66 11.32 24.94
N SER A 296 -17.54 11.88 24.49
CA SER A 296 -17.42 12.78 23.34
C SER A 296 -16.33 12.35 22.35
N GLY A 297 -15.90 11.09 22.45
CA GLY A 297 -14.87 10.49 21.59
C GLY A 297 -15.43 9.86 20.32
N ILE A 298 -14.51 9.36 19.47
CA ILE A 298 -14.85 8.56 18.29
C ILE A 298 -14.71 7.09 18.64
N ILE A 299 -15.76 6.32 18.35
CA ILE A 299 -15.70 4.86 18.40
C ILE A 299 -15.30 4.35 17.01
N LEU A 300 -14.14 3.70 16.95
CA LEU A 300 -13.59 3.07 15.77
C LEU A 300 -13.65 1.55 15.94
N ALA A 301 -14.37 0.86 15.07
CA ALA A 301 -14.43 -0.59 15.06
C ALA A 301 -13.86 -1.16 13.77
N HIS A 302 -13.37 -2.40 13.79
CA HIS A 302 -13.04 -3.12 12.57
C HIS A 302 -13.22 -4.62 12.75
N SER A 303 -13.61 -5.31 11.67
CA SER A 303 -13.72 -6.78 11.65
C SER A 303 -13.60 -7.34 10.25
N ASN A 304 -13.69 -8.66 10.11
CA ASN A 304 -13.69 -9.32 8.81
C ASN A 304 -15.11 -9.43 8.20
N GLU A 305 -15.17 -9.88 6.96
CA GLU A 305 -16.43 -9.99 6.20
C GLU A 305 -17.34 -11.12 6.70
N SER A 306 -16.78 -12.21 7.20
CA SER A 306 -17.55 -13.32 7.77
C SER A 306 -18.28 -12.94 9.06
N GLU A 307 -17.62 -12.17 9.94
CA GLU A 307 -18.20 -11.65 11.18
C GLU A 307 -19.30 -10.65 10.88
N TRP A 308 -19.03 -9.72 9.96
CA TRP A 308 -20.05 -8.77 9.49
C TRP A 308 -21.27 -9.45 8.90
N SER A 309 -21.07 -10.44 8.04
CA SER A 309 -22.18 -11.16 7.39
C SER A 309 -23.03 -11.91 8.42
N THR A 310 -22.38 -12.58 9.37
CA THR A 310 -23.07 -13.26 10.49
C THR A 310 -23.86 -12.26 11.32
N PHE A 311 -23.25 -11.13 11.68
CA PHE A 311 -23.87 -10.09 12.49
C PHE A 311 -25.06 -9.43 11.79
N LYS A 312 -24.90 -9.07 10.51
CA LYS A 312 -25.93 -8.41 9.68
C LYS A 312 -27.14 -9.30 9.43
N ASN A 313 -26.94 -10.61 9.29
CA ASN A 313 -28.03 -11.55 9.04
C ASN A 313 -28.91 -11.80 10.28
N ASN A 314 -28.47 -11.40 11.47
CA ASN A 314 -29.23 -11.53 12.70
C ASN A 314 -30.16 -10.32 12.91
N LYS A 315 -31.48 -10.56 12.83
CA LYS A 315 -32.50 -9.50 12.99
C LYS A 315 -32.47 -8.78 14.34
N ASN A 316 -31.96 -9.44 15.40
CA ASN A 316 -31.84 -8.81 16.72
C ASN A 316 -30.83 -7.65 16.73
N ASN A 317 -29.97 -7.56 15.71
CA ASN A 317 -28.91 -6.57 15.60
C ASN A 317 -29.29 -5.36 14.72
N GLU A 318 -30.53 -5.29 14.20
CA GLU A 318 -30.97 -4.26 13.25
C GLU A 318 -30.73 -2.83 13.78
N ALA A 319 -31.05 -2.58 15.06
CA ALA A 319 -30.82 -1.28 15.70
C ALA A 319 -29.34 -0.85 15.73
N PHE A 320 -28.41 -1.81 15.69
CA PHE A 320 -26.98 -1.53 15.65
C PHE A 320 -26.51 -1.17 14.24
N LEU A 321 -27.14 -1.73 13.19
CA LEU A 321 -26.72 -1.50 11.80
C LEU A 321 -26.89 -0.03 11.38
N ASP A 322 -27.96 0.64 11.84
CA ASP A 322 -28.20 2.07 11.57
C ASP A 322 -27.17 3.00 12.25
N ARG A 323 -26.46 2.47 13.26
CA ARG A 323 -25.47 3.21 14.06
C ARG A 323 -24.03 2.99 13.59
N VAL A 324 -23.83 2.38 12.44
CA VAL A 324 -22.52 2.04 11.91
C VAL A 324 -22.28 2.73 10.58
N TYR A 325 -21.22 3.53 10.49
CA TYR A 325 -20.71 4.09 9.25
C TYR A 325 -19.65 3.14 8.67
N ILE A 326 -20.00 2.43 7.59
CA ILE A 326 -19.15 1.39 7.00
C ILE A 326 -18.18 2.01 6.01
N VAL A 327 -16.88 1.82 6.24
CA VAL A 327 -15.82 2.07 5.27
C VAL A 327 -15.22 0.75 4.82
N LYS A 328 -15.32 0.44 3.52
CA LYS A 328 -14.68 -0.74 2.95
C LYS A 328 -13.19 -0.49 2.71
N VAL A 329 -12.37 -1.44 3.13
CA VAL A 329 -10.90 -1.43 2.99
C VAL A 329 -10.49 -2.70 2.22
N PRO A 330 -10.62 -2.70 0.88
CA PRO A 330 -10.23 -3.84 0.05
C PRO A 330 -8.70 -3.97 -0.01
N TYR A 331 -8.21 -5.11 -0.51
CA TYR A 331 -6.81 -5.23 -0.89
C TYR A 331 -6.45 -4.31 -2.05
N CYS A 332 -5.16 -3.95 -2.16
CA CYS A 332 -4.65 -3.23 -3.32
C CYS A 332 -4.82 -4.08 -4.59
N LEU A 333 -5.34 -3.43 -5.64
CA LEU A 333 -5.64 -4.02 -6.94
C LEU A 333 -4.70 -3.53 -8.06
N ARG A 334 -3.73 -2.67 -7.71
CA ARG A 334 -2.74 -2.11 -8.63
C ARG A 334 -1.39 -2.74 -8.36
N VAL A 335 -0.78 -3.29 -9.42
CA VAL A 335 0.49 -4.03 -9.32
C VAL A 335 1.61 -3.09 -8.88
N SER A 336 1.68 -1.90 -9.47
CA SER A 336 2.67 -0.87 -9.15
C SER A 336 2.64 -0.42 -7.68
N GLU A 337 1.47 -0.44 -7.07
CA GLU A 337 1.26 -0.07 -5.67
C GLU A 337 1.47 -1.23 -4.70
N GLU A 338 1.05 -2.45 -5.07
CA GLU A 338 1.37 -3.66 -4.30
C GLU A 338 2.90 -3.87 -4.20
N LEU A 339 3.62 -3.55 -5.28
CA LEU A 339 5.08 -3.54 -5.28
C LEU A 339 5.65 -2.56 -4.24
N GLN A 340 5.07 -1.36 -4.12
CA GLN A 340 5.49 -0.38 -3.11
C GLN A 340 5.21 -0.86 -1.68
N ILE A 341 4.11 -1.61 -1.47
CA ILE A 341 3.83 -2.27 -0.19
C ILE A 341 4.97 -3.25 0.16
N TYR A 342 5.42 -4.06 -0.80
CA TYR A 342 6.53 -5.00 -0.56
C TYR A 342 7.86 -4.31 -0.33
N GLN A 343 8.17 -3.26 -1.09
CA GLN A 343 9.38 -2.45 -0.87
C GLN A 343 9.39 -1.85 0.54
N LYS A 344 8.27 -1.27 0.99
CA LYS A 344 8.13 -0.74 2.34
C LYS A 344 8.36 -1.81 3.41
N LEU A 345 7.84 -3.02 3.22
CA LEU A 345 8.05 -4.13 4.15
C LEU A 345 9.51 -4.57 4.18
N LEU A 346 10.17 -4.67 3.02
CA LEU A 346 11.58 -5.06 2.92
C LEU A 346 12.52 -4.03 3.54
N ILE A 347 12.27 -2.73 3.32
CA ILE A 347 13.06 -1.63 3.92
C ILE A 347 13.08 -1.72 5.45
N ASN A 348 11.97 -2.16 6.05
CA ASN A 348 11.83 -2.33 7.50
C ASN A 348 12.36 -3.70 8.01
N SER A 349 13.11 -4.44 7.19
CA SER A 349 13.66 -5.75 7.51
C SER A 349 15.17 -5.83 7.25
N GLU A 350 15.83 -6.86 7.79
CA GLU A 350 17.24 -7.16 7.49
C GLU A 350 17.46 -7.53 6.02
N LEU A 351 16.40 -7.89 5.29
CA LEU A 351 16.44 -8.21 3.86
C LEU A 351 16.53 -6.95 2.97
N SER A 352 16.48 -5.75 3.55
CA SER A 352 16.58 -4.48 2.80
C SER A 352 17.82 -4.37 1.90
N LYS A 353 18.93 -5.00 2.30
CA LYS A 353 20.20 -5.02 1.56
C LYS A 353 20.43 -6.33 0.79
N ALA A 354 19.54 -7.32 0.95
CA ALA A 354 19.69 -8.61 0.29
C ALA A 354 19.45 -8.47 -1.22
N PRO A 355 20.28 -9.08 -2.08
CA PRO A 355 20.08 -9.03 -3.53
C PRO A 355 18.70 -9.58 -3.93
N CYS A 356 17.98 -8.80 -4.74
CA CYS A 356 16.66 -9.17 -5.26
C CYS A 356 16.69 -9.01 -6.77
N ALA A 357 16.64 -10.12 -7.49
CA ALA A 357 16.70 -10.10 -8.94
C ALA A 357 15.51 -9.32 -9.53
N PRO A 358 15.72 -8.54 -10.60
CA PRO A 358 14.67 -7.83 -11.32
C PRO A 358 13.47 -8.72 -11.66
N GLY A 359 12.26 -8.16 -11.55
CA GLY A 359 11.00 -8.87 -11.81
C GLY A 359 10.50 -9.74 -10.64
N THR A 360 11.28 -9.99 -9.58
CA THR A 360 10.83 -10.83 -8.45
C THR A 360 9.64 -10.23 -7.71
N LEU A 361 9.75 -8.98 -7.25
CA LEU A 361 8.67 -8.32 -6.50
C LEU A 361 7.46 -8.05 -7.40
N GLU A 362 7.70 -7.69 -8.65
CA GLU A 362 6.64 -7.46 -9.64
C GLU A 362 5.85 -8.73 -9.93
N THR A 363 6.53 -9.86 -10.12
CA THR A 363 5.86 -11.17 -10.36
C THR A 363 4.98 -11.55 -9.17
N LEU A 364 5.46 -11.36 -7.94
CA LEU A 364 4.66 -11.62 -6.75
C LEU A 364 3.48 -10.65 -6.61
N ALA A 365 3.67 -9.38 -6.98
CA ALA A 365 2.61 -8.37 -6.97
C ALA A 365 1.52 -8.74 -7.99
N GLN A 366 1.91 -9.12 -9.21
CA GLN A 366 0.99 -9.61 -10.25
C GLN A 366 0.23 -10.85 -9.77
N PHE A 367 0.92 -11.86 -9.20
CA PHE A 367 0.27 -13.06 -8.65
C PHE A 367 -0.76 -12.72 -7.56
N SER A 368 -0.39 -11.82 -6.63
CA SER A 368 -1.25 -11.41 -5.53
C SER A 368 -2.46 -10.63 -6.02
N VAL A 369 -2.28 -9.70 -6.97
CA VAL A 369 -3.38 -8.93 -7.57
C VAL A 369 -4.32 -9.83 -8.38
N LEU A 370 -3.80 -10.77 -9.19
CA LEU A 370 -4.62 -11.74 -9.94
C LEU A 370 -5.51 -12.57 -9.01
N SER A 371 -5.03 -12.90 -7.82
CA SER A 371 -5.82 -13.63 -6.82
C SER A 371 -6.97 -12.82 -6.22
N ARG A 372 -6.94 -11.48 -6.32
CA ARG A 372 -7.89 -10.53 -5.71
C ARG A 372 -8.94 -9.99 -6.69
N ILE A 373 -8.65 -10.10 -7.99
CA ILE A 373 -9.51 -9.61 -9.07
C ILE A 373 -10.56 -10.67 -9.44
N LYS A 374 -11.82 -10.28 -9.56
CA LYS A 374 -12.88 -11.17 -10.07
C LYS A 374 -12.69 -11.42 -11.57
N PRO A 375 -12.91 -12.66 -12.03
CA PRO A 375 -12.75 -13.01 -13.44
C PRO A 375 -13.75 -12.24 -14.29
N PRO A 376 -13.32 -11.53 -15.36
CA PRO A 376 -14.23 -10.85 -16.28
C PRO A 376 -14.85 -11.84 -17.27
N GLU A 377 -16.05 -11.55 -17.78
CA GLU A 377 -16.78 -12.46 -18.68
C GLU A 377 -16.17 -12.57 -20.09
N ASN A 378 -15.78 -11.44 -20.69
CA ASN A 378 -15.49 -11.36 -22.13
C ASN A 378 -14.02 -11.00 -22.46
N SER A 379 -13.12 -11.06 -21.48
CA SER A 379 -11.71 -10.67 -21.66
C SER A 379 -10.79 -11.50 -20.77
N SER A 380 -9.48 -11.48 -20.99
CA SER A 380 -8.54 -12.12 -20.06
C SER A 380 -8.49 -11.39 -18.71
N ILE A 381 -8.39 -12.14 -17.62
CA ILE A 381 -8.13 -11.59 -16.28
C ILE A 381 -6.78 -10.85 -16.21
N TYR A 382 -5.80 -11.30 -17.00
CA TYR A 382 -4.49 -10.65 -17.08
C TYR A 382 -4.60 -9.26 -17.72
N SER A 383 -5.45 -9.12 -18.75
CA SER A 383 -5.76 -7.81 -19.36
C SER A 383 -6.44 -6.88 -18.35
N LYS A 384 -7.39 -7.40 -17.56
CA LYS A 384 -8.04 -6.63 -16.48
C LYS A 384 -7.04 -6.12 -15.44
N MET A 385 -6.09 -6.96 -15.00
CA MET A 385 -5.01 -6.57 -14.08
C MET A 385 -4.19 -5.39 -14.61
N ARG A 386 -3.77 -5.46 -15.88
CA ARG A 386 -2.97 -4.39 -16.51
C ARG A 386 -3.76 -3.09 -16.68
N VAL A 387 -5.05 -3.19 -17.02
CA VAL A 387 -5.94 -2.02 -17.08
C VAL A 387 -6.12 -1.38 -15.70
N TYR A 388 -6.20 -2.18 -14.63
CA TYR A 388 -6.24 -1.66 -13.25
C TYR A 388 -4.97 -0.90 -12.88
N ASP A 389 -3.81 -1.34 -13.36
CA ASP A 389 -2.54 -0.62 -13.21
C ASP A 389 -2.39 0.60 -14.15
N GLY A 390 -3.43 0.93 -14.93
CA GLY A 390 -3.49 2.10 -15.79
C GLY A 390 -2.79 1.93 -17.15
N GLU A 391 -2.54 0.69 -17.58
CA GLU A 391 -2.03 0.40 -18.93
C GLU A 391 -3.11 0.55 -20.01
N SER A 392 -2.70 0.96 -21.22
CA SER A 392 -3.58 0.99 -22.39
C SER A 392 -3.37 -0.27 -23.22
N LEU A 393 -4.42 -1.09 -23.33
CA LEU A 393 -4.36 -2.36 -24.06
C LEU A 393 -5.04 -2.34 -25.44
N LYS A 394 -5.45 -1.16 -25.94
CA LYS A 394 -6.20 -1.05 -27.21
C LYS A 394 -5.50 -1.71 -28.39
N ASP A 395 -4.17 -1.63 -28.44
CA ASP A 395 -3.36 -2.18 -29.54
C ASP A 395 -2.98 -3.64 -29.34
N THR A 396 -3.00 -4.14 -28.09
CA THR A 396 -2.55 -5.49 -27.75
C THR A 396 -3.70 -6.48 -27.51
N ASP A 397 -4.81 -6.01 -26.97
CA ASP A 397 -6.00 -6.81 -26.69
C ASP A 397 -7.28 -5.98 -26.95
N PRO A 398 -7.88 -6.11 -28.15
CA PRO A 398 -9.11 -5.40 -28.50
C PRO A 398 -10.33 -5.75 -27.64
N LYS A 399 -10.29 -6.88 -26.92
CA LYS A 399 -11.39 -7.30 -26.03
C LYS A 399 -11.27 -6.68 -24.63
N ALA A 400 -10.15 -6.04 -24.31
CA ALA A 400 -9.96 -5.37 -23.04
C ALA A 400 -10.97 -4.21 -22.87
N LYS A 401 -11.58 -4.14 -21.69
CA LYS A 401 -12.54 -3.09 -21.33
C LYS A 401 -11.84 -1.94 -20.61
N SER A 402 -12.55 -0.82 -20.48
CA SER A 402 -12.08 0.31 -19.67
C SER A 402 -12.08 -0.01 -18.18
N TYR A 403 -11.34 0.78 -17.39
CA TYR A 403 -11.29 0.63 -15.93
C TYR A 403 -12.68 0.68 -15.29
N GLN A 404 -13.50 1.65 -15.70
CA GLN A 404 -14.85 1.85 -15.14
C GLN A 404 -15.76 0.67 -15.44
N GLU A 405 -15.80 0.19 -16.69
CA GLU A 405 -16.60 -0.98 -17.05
C GLU A 405 -16.21 -2.20 -16.19
N TYR A 406 -14.90 -2.46 -16.03
CA TYR A 406 -14.45 -3.57 -15.18
C TYR A 406 -14.85 -3.42 -13.72
N ARG A 407 -14.87 -2.20 -13.17
CA ARG A 407 -15.35 -1.94 -11.80
C ARG A 407 -16.86 -2.15 -11.69
N ASP A 408 -17.63 -1.68 -12.66
CA ASP A 408 -19.09 -1.82 -12.68
C ASP A 408 -19.50 -3.30 -12.74
N TYR A 409 -18.84 -4.12 -13.57
CA TYR A 409 -19.08 -5.56 -13.63
C TYR A 409 -18.66 -6.32 -12.37
N ALA A 410 -17.55 -5.91 -11.74
CA ALA A 410 -17.03 -6.58 -10.56
C ALA A 410 -17.87 -6.32 -9.28
N GLY A 411 -18.53 -5.16 -9.24
CA GLY A 411 -19.33 -4.71 -8.13
C GLY A 411 -18.52 -4.27 -6.91
N VAL A 412 -19.23 -4.08 -5.80
CA VAL A 412 -18.71 -3.43 -4.58
C VAL A 412 -17.78 -4.30 -3.71
N ASP A 413 -17.58 -5.57 -4.08
CA ASP A 413 -16.76 -6.52 -3.31
C ASP A 413 -15.48 -6.93 -4.06
N GLU A 414 -15.11 -6.20 -5.11
CA GLU A 414 -13.83 -6.38 -5.79
C GLU A 414 -12.67 -6.11 -4.83
N GLY A 415 -11.71 -7.03 -4.74
CA GLY A 415 -10.58 -6.92 -3.81
C GLY A 415 -10.88 -7.26 -2.35
N MET A 416 -12.10 -7.73 -2.03
CA MET A 416 -12.44 -8.20 -0.69
C MET A 416 -12.01 -9.66 -0.43
N ASN A 417 -11.60 -10.38 -1.48
CA ASN A 417 -11.14 -11.77 -1.42
C ASN A 417 -9.76 -11.93 -2.06
N GLY A 418 -9.13 -13.09 -1.87
CA GLY A 418 -7.82 -13.41 -2.44
C GLY A 418 -6.67 -13.42 -1.42
N LEU A 419 -5.45 -13.43 -1.93
CA LEU A 419 -4.24 -13.59 -1.10
C LEU A 419 -3.89 -12.31 -0.37
N SER A 420 -3.72 -12.43 0.96
CA SER A 420 -3.33 -11.32 1.83
C SER A 420 -1.89 -10.87 1.61
N THR A 421 -1.59 -9.62 1.96
CA THR A 421 -0.20 -9.13 2.00
C THR A 421 0.66 -9.96 2.97
N ARG A 422 0.08 -10.53 4.04
CA ARG A 422 0.79 -11.44 4.97
C ARG A 422 1.20 -12.74 4.28
N PHE A 423 0.35 -13.29 3.42
CA PHE A 423 0.70 -14.47 2.60
C PHE A 423 1.90 -14.14 1.70
N ALA A 424 1.82 -13.04 0.94
CA ALA A 424 2.89 -12.62 0.05
C ALA A 424 4.23 -12.40 0.80
N PHE A 425 4.19 -11.82 1.99
CA PHE A 425 5.39 -11.63 2.81
C PHE A 425 6.02 -12.95 3.29
N LYS A 426 5.19 -13.95 3.66
CA LYS A 426 5.70 -15.29 3.97
C LYS A 426 6.37 -15.94 2.75
N ILE A 427 5.81 -15.76 1.56
CA ILE A 427 6.42 -16.21 0.31
C ILE A 427 7.78 -15.55 0.11
N LEU A 428 7.86 -14.20 0.18
CA LEU A 428 9.13 -13.48 0.03
C LEU A 428 10.18 -13.98 1.03
N SER A 429 9.81 -14.10 2.31
CA SER A 429 10.72 -14.60 3.35
C SER A 429 11.29 -15.98 3.00
N ARG A 430 10.46 -16.89 2.46
CA ARG A 430 10.92 -18.22 2.03
C ARG A 430 11.78 -18.17 0.79
N VAL A 431 11.49 -17.27 -0.16
CA VAL A 431 12.27 -17.10 -1.38
C VAL A 431 13.67 -16.55 -1.07
N PHE A 432 13.77 -15.53 -0.22
CA PHE A 432 15.06 -14.97 0.21
C PHE A 432 15.93 -16.00 0.97
N ASN A 433 15.31 -16.92 1.70
CA ASN A 433 15.98 -17.97 2.48
C ASN A 433 15.93 -19.35 1.80
N PHE A 434 15.67 -19.39 0.49
CA PHE A 434 15.54 -20.66 -0.23
C PHE A 434 16.90 -21.37 -0.35
N ASP A 435 17.96 -20.60 -0.53
CA ASP A 435 19.31 -21.10 -0.72
C ASP A 435 20.11 -20.97 0.59
N HIS A 436 20.75 -22.05 1.03
CA HIS A 436 21.55 -22.04 2.25
C HIS A 436 22.87 -21.27 2.13
N SER A 437 23.32 -20.94 0.91
CA SER A 437 24.60 -20.28 0.66
C SER A 437 24.51 -18.77 0.42
N GLU A 438 23.36 -18.26 -0.03
CA GLU A 438 23.14 -16.83 -0.23
C GLU A 438 21.71 -16.43 0.19
N ILE A 439 21.59 -15.30 0.91
CA ILE A 439 20.28 -14.68 1.18
C ILE A 439 19.94 -13.79 0.01
N ALA A 440 19.17 -14.30 -0.94
CA ALA A 440 18.81 -13.58 -2.16
C ALA A 440 17.49 -14.08 -2.74
N ALA A 441 16.73 -13.19 -3.39
CA ALA A 441 15.47 -13.54 -4.01
C ALA A 441 15.57 -13.49 -5.54
N ASN A 442 14.95 -14.48 -6.21
CA ASN A 442 14.85 -14.51 -7.66
C ASN A 442 13.52 -15.14 -8.13
N PRO A 443 13.09 -14.88 -9.38
CA PRO A 443 11.79 -15.33 -9.86
C PRO A 443 11.67 -16.86 -10.02
N VAL A 444 12.77 -17.58 -10.28
CA VAL A 444 12.74 -19.05 -10.41
C VAL A 444 12.43 -19.70 -9.07
N HIS A 445 13.10 -19.26 -8.00
CA HIS A 445 12.78 -19.69 -6.65
C HIS A 445 11.37 -19.25 -6.24
N LEU A 446 10.94 -18.04 -6.63
CA LEU A 446 9.59 -17.56 -6.39
C LEU A 446 8.52 -18.47 -7.01
N PHE A 447 8.64 -18.85 -8.28
CA PHE A 447 7.70 -19.76 -8.94
C PHE A 447 7.62 -21.09 -8.21
N TYR A 448 8.76 -21.69 -7.89
CA TYR A 448 8.81 -22.97 -7.17
C TYR A 448 8.20 -22.88 -5.75
N VAL A 449 8.50 -21.82 -5.01
CA VAL A 449 7.94 -21.61 -3.66
C VAL A 449 6.43 -21.37 -3.73
N LEU A 450 5.94 -20.63 -4.73
CA LEU A 450 4.51 -20.41 -4.93
C LEU A 450 3.78 -21.70 -5.29
N GLU A 451 4.28 -22.49 -6.24
CA GLU A 451 3.68 -23.78 -6.60
C GLU A 451 3.54 -24.70 -5.39
N ARG A 452 4.62 -24.86 -4.60
CA ARG A 452 4.56 -25.67 -3.38
C ARG A 452 3.64 -25.09 -2.31
N GLN A 453 3.57 -23.77 -2.17
CA GLN A 453 2.69 -23.16 -1.18
C GLN A 453 1.22 -23.37 -1.54
N ILE A 454 0.86 -23.29 -2.82
CA ILE A 454 -0.51 -23.57 -3.28
C ILE A 454 -0.91 -25.00 -2.93
N GLU A 455 -0.02 -25.98 -3.14
CA GLU A 455 -0.25 -27.38 -2.76
C GLU A 455 -0.37 -27.56 -1.23
N GLN A 456 0.44 -26.85 -0.45
CA GLN A 456 0.47 -26.97 1.02
C GLN A 456 -0.74 -26.32 1.72
N GLU A 457 -1.26 -25.20 1.21
CA GLU A 457 -2.39 -24.49 1.81
C GLU A 457 -3.73 -25.21 1.62
N GLN A 458 -3.78 -26.28 0.80
CA GLN A 458 -4.99 -27.07 0.56
C GLN A 458 -6.20 -26.20 0.18
N PHE A 459 -5.99 -25.24 -0.74
CA PHE A 459 -7.08 -24.43 -1.27
C PHE A 459 -8.17 -25.32 -1.90
N PRO A 460 -9.43 -24.81 -1.99
CA PRO A 460 -10.46 -25.48 -2.78
C PRO A 460 -9.95 -25.77 -4.20
N GLY A 461 -10.30 -26.93 -4.76
CA GLY A 461 -9.75 -27.44 -6.03
C GLY A 461 -9.73 -26.38 -7.14
N ASP A 462 -10.89 -25.75 -7.39
CA ASP A 462 -11.04 -24.70 -8.40
C ASP A 462 -10.12 -23.49 -8.16
N THR A 463 -9.87 -23.13 -6.89
CA THR A 463 -8.98 -22.02 -6.52
C THR A 463 -7.52 -22.38 -6.72
N ALA A 464 -7.13 -23.60 -6.32
CA ALA A 464 -5.77 -24.11 -6.52
C ALA A 464 -5.42 -24.19 -8.01
N GLU A 465 -6.31 -24.76 -8.83
CA GLU A 465 -6.13 -24.86 -10.29
C GLU A 465 -6.00 -23.48 -10.92
N ARG A 466 -6.87 -22.52 -10.53
CA ARG A 466 -6.80 -21.14 -11.01
C ARG A 466 -5.50 -20.43 -10.64
N TYR A 467 -4.98 -20.64 -9.42
CA TYR A 467 -3.70 -20.07 -9.02
C TYR A 467 -2.52 -20.70 -9.78
N LEU A 468 -2.57 -22.00 -10.04
CA LEU A 468 -1.58 -22.66 -10.90
C LEU A 468 -1.66 -22.16 -12.36
N GLU A 469 -2.86 -21.88 -12.86
CA GLU A 469 -3.06 -21.25 -14.18
C GLU A 469 -2.44 -19.84 -14.22
N PHE A 470 -2.56 -19.05 -13.15
CA PHE A 470 -1.88 -17.75 -13.06
C PHE A 470 -0.37 -17.86 -13.25
N LEU A 471 0.25 -18.85 -12.59
CA LEU A 471 1.68 -19.10 -12.72
C LEU A 471 2.05 -19.60 -14.12
N LYS A 472 1.45 -20.71 -14.56
CA LYS A 472 1.86 -21.43 -15.78
C LYS A 472 1.34 -20.81 -17.06
N GLY A 473 0.14 -20.23 -17.02
CA GLY A 473 -0.52 -19.62 -18.18
C GLY A 473 -0.08 -18.19 -18.46
N TYR A 474 0.25 -17.40 -17.43
CA TYR A 474 0.52 -15.97 -17.60
C TYR A 474 1.91 -15.56 -17.13
N LEU A 475 2.25 -15.81 -15.85
CA LEU A 475 3.44 -15.22 -15.23
C LEU A 475 4.76 -15.85 -15.73
N ILE A 476 4.84 -17.18 -15.78
CA ILE A 476 6.05 -17.89 -16.25
C ILE A 476 6.33 -17.57 -17.72
N PRO A 477 5.38 -17.69 -18.67
CA PRO A 477 5.64 -17.34 -20.08
C PRO A 477 6.10 -15.90 -20.27
N LYS A 478 5.48 -14.95 -19.57
CA LYS A 478 5.86 -13.53 -19.64
C LYS A 478 7.24 -13.28 -19.05
N TYR A 479 7.59 -13.94 -17.96
CA TYR A 479 8.92 -13.85 -17.39
C TYR A 479 9.99 -14.48 -18.30
N VAL A 480 9.67 -15.57 -19.01
CA VAL A 480 10.56 -16.19 -20.01
C VAL A 480 10.85 -15.22 -21.15
N GLU A 481 9.84 -14.50 -21.65
CA GLU A 481 10.02 -13.43 -22.64
C GLU A 481 10.91 -12.30 -22.11
N PHE A 482 10.69 -11.87 -20.87
CA PHE A 482 11.46 -10.82 -20.21
C PHE A 482 12.93 -11.23 -20.03
N ILE A 483 13.19 -12.36 -19.39
CA ILE A 483 14.57 -12.82 -19.14
C ILE A 483 15.30 -13.17 -20.44
N GLY A 484 14.57 -13.66 -21.45
CA GLY A 484 15.12 -13.89 -22.78
C GLY A 484 15.66 -12.61 -23.40
N LYS A 485 14.89 -11.51 -23.36
CA LYS A 485 15.33 -10.18 -23.82
C LYS A 485 16.51 -9.67 -22.99
N GLU A 486 16.48 -9.86 -21.67
CA GLU A 486 17.55 -9.41 -20.78
C GLU A 486 18.88 -10.11 -21.08
N ILE A 487 18.86 -11.44 -21.20
CA ILE A 487 20.03 -12.27 -21.57
C ILE A 487 20.55 -11.86 -22.95
N GLN A 488 19.65 -11.71 -23.92
CA GLN A 488 19.98 -11.30 -25.29
C GLN A 488 20.63 -9.92 -25.34
N THR A 489 20.11 -8.96 -24.57
CA THR A 489 20.66 -7.60 -24.51
C THR A 489 22.05 -7.60 -23.87
N ALA A 490 22.21 -8.28 -22.73
CA ALA A 490 23.51 -8.39 -22.05
C ALA A 490 24.57 -9.08 -22.93
N TYR A 491 24.15 -10.04 -23.76
CA TYR A 491 24.99 -10.70 -24.75
C TYR A 491 25.37 -9.78 -25.91
N LEU A 492 24.43 -9.04 -26.51
CA LEU A 492 24.75 -8.18 -27.66
C LEU A 492 25.80 -7.11 -27.31
N GLU A 493 25.67 -6.54 -26.12
CA GLU A 493 26.61 -5.53 -25.66
C GLU A 493 28.04 -6.12 -25.57
N SER A 494 28.22 -7.45 -25.40
CA SER A 494 29.56 -8.07 -25.28
C SER A 494 30.16 -8.40 -26.64
N TYR A 495 29.39 -8.17 -27.71
CA TYR A 495 29.72 -8.50 -29.09
C TYR A 495 29.76 -7.26 -29.98
N SER A 496 30.43 -6.19 -29.53
CA SER A 496 30.68 -5.02 -30.37
C SER A 496 31.40 -5.39 -31.67
N GLU A 497 32.40 -6.28 -31.60
CA GLU A 497 33.16 -6.77 -32.77
C GLU A 497 32.33 -7.64 -33.72
N TYR A 498 31.45 -8.51 -33.21
CA TYR A 498 30.60 -9.33 -34.08
C TYR A 498 29.49 -8.49 -34.71
N GLY A 499 28.94 -7.51 -33.98
CA GLY A 499 28.07 -6.47 -34.52
C GLY A 499 28.73 -5.72 -35.67
N GLN A 500 29.98 -5.32 -35.45
CA GLN A 500 30.79 -4.67 -36.46
C GLN A 500 31.08 -5.57 -37.66
N ASN A 501 31.39 -6.85 -37.46
CA ASN A 501 31.65 -7.79 -38.56
C ASN A 501 30.41 -8.02 -39.43
N ILE A 502 29.22 -8.18 -38.83
CA ILE A 502 27.97 -8.28 -39.60
C ILE A 502 27.70 -6.98 -40.36
N PHE A 503 27.91 -5.83 -39.70
CA PHE A 503 27.75 -4.51 -40.31
C PHE A 503 28.67 -4.32 -41.53
N ASP A 504 29.96 -4.56 -41.35
CA ASP A 504 30.98 -4.37 -42.39
C ASP A 504 30.73 -5.31 -43.58
N ARG A 505 30.38 -6.57 -43.30
CA ARG A 505 30.02 -7.55 -44.34
C ARG A 505 28.73 -7.17 -45.06
N TYR A 506 27.71 -6.72 -44.34
CA TYR A 506 26.45 -6.27 -44.94
C TYR A 506 26.67 -5.08 -45.88
N VAL A 507 27.45 -4.07 -45.44
CA VAL A 507 27.77 -2.90 -46.25
C VAL A 507 28.53 -3.30 -47.51
N THR A 508 29.52 -4.19 -47.37
CA THR A 508 30.30 -4.67 -48.51
C THR A 508 29.40 -5.40 -49.51
N TYR A 509 28.60 -6.37 -49.05
CA TYR A 509 27.72 -7.12 -49.94
C TYR A 509 26.66 -6.24 -50.60
N ALA A 510 26.11 -5.28 -49.85
CA ALA A 510 25.14 -4.32 -50.38
C ALA A 510 25.77 -3.43 -51.46
N ASP A 511 27.00 -2.97 -51.28
CA ASP A 511 27.72 -2.14 -52.26
C ASP A 511 27.97 -2.89 -53.57
N PHE A 512 28.53 -4.11 -53.50
CA PHE A 512 28.74 -4.96 -54.68
C PHE A 512 27.42 -5.32 -55.38
N TRP A 513 26.35 -5.56 -54.61
CA TRP A 513 25.03 -5.86 -55.17
C TRP A 513 24.39 -4.64 -55.87
N ILE A 514 24.61 -3.42 -55.36
CA ILE A 514 24.15 -2.17 -55.98
C ILE A 514 24.94 -1.88 -57.27
N GLN A 515 26.25 -2.10 -57.24
CA GLN A 515 27.15 -1.88 -58.38
C GLN A 515 27.08 -2.97 -59.46
N ASP A 516 26.30 -4.04 -59.22
CA ASP A 516 26.15 -5.18 -60.13
C ASP A 516 27.49 -5.87 -60.45
N GLN A 517 28.35 -5.97 -59.44
CA GLN A 517 29.67 -6.59 -59.53
C GLN A 517 29.71 -7.90 -58.75
N GLU A 518 30.54 -8.83 -59.23
CA GLU A 518 30.83 -10.06 -58.51
C GLU A 518 31.75 -9.78 -57.32
N TYR A 519 31.42 -10.34 -56.16
CA TYR A 519 32.27 -10.25 -54.98
C TYR A 519 33.04 -11.55 -54.81
N ARG A 520 34.36 -11.44 -54.68
CA ARG A 520 35.21 -12.59 -54.35
C ARG A 520 35.68 -12.44 -52.91
N ASP A 521 35.27 -13.38 -52.08
CA ASP A 521 35.62 -13.40 -50.67
C ASP A 521 37.14 -13.62 -50.51
N PRO A 522 37.87 -12.69 -49.85
CA PRO A 522 39.33 -12.77 -49.75
C PRO A 522 39.84 -13.94 -48.89
N GLU A 523 39.03 -14.43 -47.95
CA GLU A 523 39.44 -15.47 -46.99
C GLU A 523 39.14 -16.87 -47.52
N THR A 524 37.99 -17.04 -48.16
CA THR A 524 37.50 -18.33 -48.65
C THR A 524 37.72 -18.54 -50.15
N GLY A 525 37.98 -17.46 -50.89
CA GLY A 525 38.09 -17.47 -52.35
C GLY A 525 36.77 -17.72 -53.09
N GLN A 526 35.65 -17.82 -52.35
CA GLN A 526 34.33 -18.07 -52.90
C GLN A 526 33.83 -16.86 -53.70
N LEU A 527 33.22 -17.14 -54.85
CA LEU A 527 32.75 -16.13 -55.78
C LEU A 527 31.23 -16.01 -55.63
N PHE A 528 30.78 -14.80 -55.30
CA PHE A 528 29.38 -14.47 -55.10
C PHE A 528 28.89 -13.65 -56.28
N ASP A 529 28.00 -14.25 -57.07
CA ASP A 529 27.24 -13.54 -58.08
C ASP A 529 26.14 -12.67 -57.44
N ARG A 530 25.48 -11.85 -58.25
CA ARG A 530 24.42 -10.95 -57.76
C ARG A 530 23.28 -11.69 -57.04
N ALA A 531 22.94 -12.90 -57.49
CA ALA A 531 21.86 -13.69 -56.89
C ALA A 531 22.27 -14.25 -55.52
N ALA A 532 23.52 -14.72 -55.39
CA ALA A 532 24.10 -15.18 -54.15
C ALA A 532 24.27 -14.05 -53.13
N LEU A 533 24.72 -12.86 -53.56
CA LEU A 533 24.77 -11.67 -52.71
C LEU A 533 23.37 -11.29 -52.20
N ASN A 534 22.35 -11.35 -53.07
CA ASN A 534 20.97 -11.08 -52.66
C ASN A 534 20.50 -12.08 -51.60
N ALA A 535 20.81 -13.37 -51.76
CA ALA A 535 20.45 -14.40 -50.79
C ALA A 535 21.12 -14.17 -49.43
N GLU A 536 22.39 -13.75 -49.39
CA GLU A 536 23.08 -13.42 -48.13
C GLU A 536 22.52 -12.15 -47.45
N LEU A 537 22.20 -11.11 -48.22
CA LEU A 537 21.59 -9.88 -47.69
C LEU A 537 20.17 -10.15 -47.15
N GLU A 538 19.38 -10.96 -47.86
CA GLU A 538 18.04 -11.35 -47.41
C GLU A 538 18.06 -12.12 -46.09
N LYS A 539 19.09 -12.93 -45.81
CA LYS A 539 19.23 -13.62 -44.52
C LYS A 539 19.31 -12.66 -43.35
N ILE A 540 19.76 -11.42 -43.57
CA ILE A 540 19.90 -10.36 -42.55
C ILE A 540 18.64 -9.48 -42.53
N GLU A 541 18.06 -9.17 -43.69
CA GLU A 541 16.91 -8.27 -43.84
C GLU A 541 15.56 -8.92 -43.48
N LYS A 542 15.37 -10.21 -43.81
CA LYS A 542 14.11 -10.94 -43.56
C LYS A 542 13.69 -10.98 -42.09
N PRO A 543 14.58 -11.30 -41.12
CA PRO A 543 14.25 -11.25 -39.69
C PRO A 543 13.73 -9.88 -39.23
N ALA A 544 14.14 -8.81 -39.92
CA ALA A 544 13.74 -7.45 -39.59
C ALA A 544 12.46 -6.98 -40.27
N GLY A 545 11.97 -7.71 -41.28
CA GLY A 545 10.74 -7.39 -42.00
C GLY A 545 10.89 -6.18 -42.93
N ILE A 546 12.05 -6.00 -43.56
CA ILE A 546 12.30 -4.88 -44.48
C ILE A 546 11.40 -5.02 -45.72
N SER A 547 10.53 -4.03 -45.95
CA SER A 547 9.55 -4.01 -47.03
C SER A 547 10.12 -3.62 -48.39
N ASN A 548 11.14 -2.75 -48.42
CA ASN A 548 11.84 -2.35 -49.64
C ASN A 548 13.37 -2.51 -49.48
N PRO A 549 13.90 -3.72 -49.74
CA PRO A 549 15.32 -4.02 -49.58
C PRO A 549 16.24 -3.16 -50.44
N LYS A 550 15.82 -2.79 -51.66
CA LYS A 550 16.66 -2.03 -52.59
C LYS A 550 16.95 -0.63 -52.06
N ASP A 551 15.92 0.08 -51.63
CA ASP A 551 16.07 1.44 -51.08
C ASP A 551 16.82 1.41 -49.75
N PHE A 552 16.55 0.40 -48.91
CA PHE A 552 17.24 0.20 -47.65
C PHE A 552 18.76 -0.01 -47.83
N ARG A 553 19.17 -0.90 -48.76
CA ARG A 553 20.58 -1.14 -49.09
C ARG A 553 21.27 0.14 -49.58
N ASN A 554 20.63 0.88 -50.49
CA ASN A 554 21.14 2.15 -51.02
C ASN A 554 21.30 3.21 -49.91
N GLU A 555 20.32 3.34 -49.01
CA GLU A 555 20.37 4.30 -47.90
C GLU A 555 21.58 4.03 -46.99
N ILE A 556 21.80 2.76 -46.64
CA ILE A 556 22.90 2.32 -45.77
C ILE A 556 24.26 2.54 -46.42
N VAL A 557 24.45 2.08 -47.66
CA VAL A 557 25.75 2.22 -48.34
C VAL A 557 26.10 3.71 -48.50
N ASN A 558 25.14 4.56 -48.86
CA ASN A 558 25.34 6.01 -48.93
C ASN A 558 25.63 6.66 -47.58
N PHE A 559 25.06 6.16 -46.49
CA PHE A 559 25.40 6.61 -45.14
C PHE A 559 26.85 6.26 -44.79
N VAL A 560 27.27 5.00 -45.03
CA VAL A 560 28.62 4.55 -44.69
C VAL A 560 29.69 5.19 -45.57
N LEU A 561 29.43 5.38 -46.87
CA LEU A 561 30.34 6.11 -47.76
C LEU A 561 30.55 7.56 -47.31
N ARG A 562 29.48 8.25 -46.87
CA ARG A 562 29.58 9.60 -46.30
C ARG A 562 30.35 9.62 -44.98
N ALA A 563 30.13 8.63 -44.12
CA ALA A 563 30.86 8.51 -42.87
C ALA A 563 32.36 8.23 -43.10
N ARG A 564 32.71 7.32 -44.02
CA ARG A 564 34.10 7.03 -44.43
C ARG A 564 34.83 8.26 -44.95
N ALA A 565 34.15 9.07 -45.78
CA ALA A 565 34.71 10.30 -46.34
C ALA A 565 35.07 11.33 -45.25
N ASN A 566 34.35 11.34 -44.12
CA ASN A 566 34.57 12.24 -43.01
C ASN A 566 35.54 11.69 -41.93
N HIS A 567 35.92 10.41 -42.00
CA HIS A 567 36.68 9.70 -40.96
C HIS A 567 37.86 8.89 -41.53
N GLU A 568 38.67 9.51 -42.41
CA GLU A 568 39.92 8.93 -42.94
C GLU A 568 39.79 7.50 -43.51
N GLY A 569 38.62 7.15 -44.06
CA GLY A 569 38.36 5.84 -44.65
C GLY A 569 37.88 4.75 -43.68
N ASN A 570 37.75 5.04 -42.37
CA ASN A 570 37.26 4.07 -41.41
C ASN A 570 35.74 3.91 -41.46
N ASN A 571 35.28 2.67 -41.29
CA ASN A 571 33.85 2.38 -41.12
C ASN A 571 33.32 3.01 -39.83
N PRO A 572 32.07 3.52 -39.84
CA PRO A 572 31.44 3.95 -38.61
C PRO A 572 31.11 2.74 -37.73
N LEU A 573 31.00 2.97 -36.42
CA LEU A 573 30.54 1.95 -35.49
C LEU A 573 29.15 1.46 -35.91
N TRP A 574 28.89 0.15 -35.82
CA TRP A 574 27.62 -0.44 -36.22
C TRP A 574 26.40 0.11 -35.47
N THR A 575 26.62 0.72 -34.30
CA THR A 575 25.61 1.42 -33.48
C THR A 575 25.26 2.82 -33.98
N SER A 576 26.03 3.38 -34.91
CA SER A 576 25.87 4.76 -35.40
C SER A 576 24.62 5.00 -36.26
N TYR A 577 24.02 3.93 -36.80
CA TYR A 577 22.83 4.02 -37.65
C TYR A 577 21.71 3.12 -37.13
N GLU A 578 20.67 3.75 -36.58
CA GLU A 578 19.61 3.10 -35.81
C GLU A 578 18.84 2.03 -36.61
N LYS A 579 18.56 2.28 -37.89
CA LYS A 579 17.81 1.30 -38.71
C LYS A 579 18.63 0.03 -38.94
N LEU A 580 19.90 0.14 -39.32
CA LEU A 580 20.75 -1.05 -39.54
C LEU A 580 21.08 -1.75 -38.23
N ARG A 581 21.30 -0.99 -37.13
CA ARG A 581 21.42 -1.55 -35.79
C ARG A 581 20.25 -2.46 -35.46
N THR A 582 19.02 -1.98 -35.62
CA THR A 582 17.80 -2.78 -35.37
C THR A 582 17.74 -4.05 -36.23
N VAL A 583 18.20 -3.98 -37.49
CA VAL A 583 18.24 -5.15 -38.39
C VAL A 583 19.28 -6.17 -37.93
N ILE A 584 20.48 -5.72 -37.60
CA ILE A 584 21.56 -6.57 -37.10
C ILE A 584 21.17 -7.22 -35.77
N GLU A 585 20.59 -6.46 -34.85
CA GLU A 585 20.06 -6.98 -33.58
C GLU A 585 19.06 -8.11 -33.84
N LYS A 586 18.03 -7.86 -34.67
CA LYS A 586 17.05 -8.90 -35.05
C LYS A 586 17.66 -10.12 -35.74
N LYS A 587 18.69 -9.92 -36.58
CA LYS A 587 19.42 -11.03 -37.19
C LYS A 587 20.15 -11.87 -36.15
N MET A 588 20.92 -11.23 -35.25
CA MET A 588 21.62 -11.93 -34.18
C MET A 588 20.64 -12.67 -33.26
N PHE A 589 19.46 -12.12 -33.03
CA PHE A 589 18.40 -12.77 -32.24
C PHE A 589 17.72 -13.95 -32.94
N SER A 590 17.81 -14.05 -34.27
CA SER A 590 17.18 -15.15 -35.02
C SER A 590 17.89 -16.50 -34.84
N ASN A 591 19.20 -16.50 -34.54
CA ASN A 591 20.00 -17.70 -34.32
C ASN A 591 20.43 -17.82 -32.85
N THR A 592 19.55 -18.35 -32.00
CA THR A 592 19.88 -18.56 -30.58
C THR A 592 20.91 -19.66 -30.31
N GLU A 593 21.22 -20.50 -31.31
CA GLU A 593 22.30 -21.49 -31.20
C GLU A 593 23.66 -20.82 -31.04
N ASP A 594 23.85 -19.65 -31.65
CA ASP A 594 25.09 -18.86 -31.55
C ASP A 594 25.30 -18.29 -30.14
N LEU A 595 24.23 -18.16 -29.34
CA LEU A 595 24.30 -17.67 -27.95
C LEU A 595 24.74 -18.77 -26.95
N LEU A 596 24.43 -20.04 -27.25
CA LEU A 596 24.60 -21.18 -26.34
C LEU A 596 26.03 -21.35 -25.79
N PRO A 597 27.10 -21.23 -26.62
CA PRO A 597 28.47 -21.42 -26.14
C PRO A 597 28.86 -20.39 -25.09
N VAL A 598 28.29 -19.19 -25.12
CA VAL A 598 28.64 -18.09 -24.20
C VAL A 598 27.73 -18.10 -22.97
N ILE A 599 26.42 -18.25 -23.12
CA ILE A 599 25.49 -18.19 -21.97
C ILE A 599 25.48 -19.46 -21.11
N SER A 600 25.90 -20.60 -21.66
CA SER A 600 25.99 -21.85 -20.89
C SER A 600 27.13 -21.80 -19.88
N PHE A 601 26.93 -22.36 -18.68
CA PHE A 601 27.98 -22.41 -17.65
C PHE A 601 28.90 -23.66 -17.78
N ASN A 602 28.93 -24.26 -18.98
CA ASN A 602 29.86 -25.35 -19.30
C ASN A 602 31.28 -24.82 -19.54
N ALA A 603 32.28 -25.71 -19.46
CA ALA A 603 33.66 -25.37 -19.76
C ALA A 603 33.80 -24.79 -21.17
N LYS A 604 34.47 -23.65 -21.30
CA LYS A 604 34.65 -22.94 -22.56
C LYS A 604 35.79 -23.54 -23.37
N THR A 605 35.59 -23.62 -24.68
CA THR A 605 36.56 -24.18 -25.63
C THR A 605 37.69 -23.22 -25.96
N SER A 606 37.51 -21.91 -25.78
CA SER A 606 38.54 -20.90 -26.03
C SER A 606 38.60 -19.84 -24.92
N ASN A 607 39.76 -19.16 -24.80
CA ASN A 607 39.94 -18.04 -23.88
C ASN A 607 39.06 -16.83 -24.27
N ASP A 608 38.77 -16.68 -25.56
CA ASP A 608 37.89 -15.63 -26.06
C ASP A 608 36.43 -15.87 -25.63
N ASP A 609 35.95 -17.11 -25.73
CA ASP A 609 34.61 -17.50 -25.23
C ASP A 609 34.50 -17.34 -23.70
N GLN A 610 35.59 -17.58 -22.98
CA GLN A 610 35.66 -17.37 -21.53
C GLN A 610 35.53 -15.88 -21.19
N ARG A 611 36.29 -15.01 -21.87
CA ARG A 611 36.20 -13.57 -21.67
C ARG A 611 34.79 -13.04 -21.97
N LYS A 612 34.19 -13.47 -23.09
CA LYS A 612 32.82 -13.11 -23.48
C LYS A 612 31.78 -13.55 -22.46
N HIS A 613 31.96 -14.73 -21.87
CA HIS A 613 31.09 -15.22 -20.80
C HIS A 613 31.22 -14.38 -19.53
N ASP A 614 32.44 -14.06 -19.11
CA ASP A 614 32.68 -13.24 -17.93
C ASP A 614 32.11 -11.82 -18.10
N ASP A 615 32.25 -11.22 -19.29
CA ASP A 615 31.64 -9.93 -19.64
C ASP A 615 30.09 -10.00 -19.59
N PHE A 616 29.49 -11.06 -20.15
CA PHE A 616 28.05 -11.31 -20.05
C PHE A 616 27.58 -11.40 -18.58
N VAL A 617 28.30 -12.17 -17.74
CA VAL A 617 27.97 -12.31 -16.32
C VAL A 617 28.08 -10.97 -15.59
N ASN A 618 29.15 -10.20 -15.84
CA ASN A 618 29.35 -8.89 -15.23
C ASN A 618 28.21 -7.92 -15.58
N ARG A 619 27.77 -7.89 -16.84
CA ARG A 619 26.63 -7.05 -17.25
C ARG A 619 25.32 -7.45 -16.62
N MET A 620 25.06 -8.75 -16.52
CA MET A 620 23.90 -9.22 -15.78
C MET A 620 24.02 -8.81 -14.30
N MET A 621 25.21 -8.83 -13.70
CA MET A 621 25.38 -8.34 -12.32
C MET A 621 25.14 -6.83 -12.18
N GLU A 622 25.54 -6.02 -13.16
CA GLU A 622 25.22 -4.57 -13.21
C GLU A 622 23.71 -4.31 -13.26
N LYS A 623 22.94 -5.22 -13.84
CA LYS A 623 21.47 -5.18 -13.85
C LYS A 623 20.82 -5.64 -12.53
N GLY A 624 21.59 -5.99 -11.51
CA GLY A 624 21.10 -6.31 -10.16
C GLY A 624 20.98 -7.81 -9.85
N TYR A 625 21.55 -8.69 -10.67
CA TYR A 625 21.60 -10.13 -10.43
C TYR A 625 22.87 -10.54 -9.67
N THR A 626 22.84 -11.64 -8.90
CA THR A 626 24.07 -12.27 -8.38
C THR A 626 24.65 -13.24 -9.41
N LYS A 627 25.95 -13.54 -9.35
CA LYS A 627 26.59 -14.54 -10.25
C LYS A 627 25.87 -15.90 -10.22
N LYS A 628 25.37 -16.31 -9.04
CA LYS A 628 24.61 -17.55 -8.87
C LYS A 628 23.23 -17.46 -9.53
N GLN A 629 22.54 -16.33 -9.37
CA GLN A 629 21.27 -16.08 -10.04
C GLN A 629 21.42 -16.07 -11.57
N VAL A 630 22.49 -15.48 -12.12
CA VAL A 630 22.75 -15.51 -13.57
C VAL A 630 22.85 -16.95 -14.05
N ARG A 631 23.62 -17.79 -13.35
CA ARG A 631 23.73 -19.22 -13.66
C ARG A 631 22.37 -19.92 -13.66
N LEU A 632 21.62 -19.78 -12.56
CA LEU A 632 20.31 -20.40 -12.42
C LEU A 632 19.35 -19.97 -13.53
N LEU A 633 19.29 -18.66 -13.82
CA LEU A 633 18.40 -18.08 -14.82
C LEU A 633 18.77 -18.53 -16.23
N SER A 634 20.06 -18.55 -16.57
CA SER A 634 20.53 -19.06 -17.86
C SER A 634 20.18 -20.54 -18.04
N GLU A 635 20.47 -21.38 -17.06
CA GLU A 635 20.15 -22.82 -17.12
C GLU A 635 18.62 -23.07 -17.19
N TRP A 636 17.84 -22.31 -16.41
CA TRP A 636 16.37 -22.40 -16.39
C TRP A 636 15.77 -21.94 -17.73
N TYR A 637 16.19 -20.80 -18.26
CA TYR A 637 15.74 -20.28 -19.56
C TYR A 637 16.01 -21.28 -20.68
N LEU A 638 17.22 -21.87 -20.72
CA LEU A 638 17.58 -22.89 -21.70
C LEU A 638 16.72 -24.15 -21.60
N ARG A 639 16.34 -24.56 -20.39
CA ARG A 639 15.45 -25.72 -20.17
C ARG A 639 14.05 -25.45 -20.69
N VAL A 640 13.46 -24.31 -20.31
CA VAL A 640 12.09 -23.94 -20.70
C VAL A 640 11.97 -23.80 -22.21
N ARG A 641 12.98 -23.26 -22.88
CA ARG A 641 13.01 -23.15 -24.35
C ARG A 641 13.17 -24.48 -25.08
N LYS A 642 13.78 -25.51 -24.47
CA LYS A 642 13.86 -26.86 -25.06
C LYS A 642 12.57 -27.66 -24.91
N SER A 643 11.75 -27.32 -23.92
CA SER A 643 10.45 -27.95 -23.67
C SER A 643 9.27 -27.23 -24.35
N SER A 644 9.50 -26.02 -24.87
CA SER A 644 8.54 -25.23 -25.66
C SER A 644 8.80 -25.47 -27.13
#